data_AF-A0A6I1KDG8-F1
#
_entry.id   AF-A0A6I1KDG8-F1
#
_cell.length_a   1.000
_cell.length_b   1.000
_cell.length_c   1.000
_cell.angle_alpha   90.00
_cell.angle_beta   90.00
_cell.angle_gamma   90.00
#
_symmetry.space_group_name_H-M   'P 1'
#
loop_
_entity.id
_entity.type
_entity.pdbx_description
1 polymer ?
#
loop_
_entity_poly.entity_id
_entity_poly.type
_entity_poly.pdbx_seq_one_letter_code
_entity_poly.pdbx_strand_id
1 'polypeptide(L)'
;GGAGAALANSHAKHVTVAADCGKCHATTSTTGTDITGAAHLDGALTVSLGASYDTNGATANYDGTLNNKTCTATYCHGAATGLKWGGTIADTAECDSCHGGNKTATATTGLGAITAGKHTAHIANADPELATFACGRCHSATVTTGNDRSVTGGANHVNLTKNVAYDTLNPAGTAGTCNSLYCHSNGKGTYINQTLATAWVSGAAIGCKGCHGTTSTYGQPDYANGGAGAALANSHATHVSVAADCGKCHATTSTTGTDITGAGHLDGALTVSLGAAYDTNGATANYDGTLNNKTCSATTCHGSGIPKWGGTLYSAVQCEKCHGSAAIGPFYSTSYPTQVTVATDTKVGAHNNHLRANQVTSGGHKYSSDIACAECHTVPASVNAAGHMDTALPAELTFGTLAKTGGLIPAFNTTSRQCSNTYCHGATITGGTNKTPTWNVAYLNGTSADCGSCHGNPPATAGHTGVAADQCNACHPHVNNNRTFNDVTKHINGALDGGISGGGQACYGCHGAYQTAMEDGAGTKTGATRASYYHHVLGGASGDGDIAPNAGTYPTSTTDVYCVSCHTDHNYFNASKGANLRSGIAAAGSSTAASDFSATAPNGICVSCHSASQTKDTTNQKSDGTTVTPAINGTTYAASMHNYTSSSLFGASKFDANCSKCHTDEQAKDKQTSVSKFGTHYSAPRSLLNPLGATVTDPQEERFCFRCHSVTTDNIGGTKKAVNNKDYFGSTAMTAASENIFQAFTTNTRVYRHNVNKYSAKHKIGETRADIAANKHVECADCHDPHQAKQGTHTKGSGTLANVLTGAAGVGVTTWGANWAGVTTYNPSTTTGALITVTAEWQICFKCHSAANANYATWGGTGAGAWTDMGLEFNPNNQSYHPVIQALPSTGNRRLASTALTGGWTPGQVMNCSDCHGTDSATSKGPHGSNVKWMLNPNTTATKYYNWPYTTAAGNGQSTGTLVTGTGTATVPVANFCFSCHVWSGGGQAHTGRSDHAVTCVGCHIRVPHGGKALRLLTGPNAPARYKPNGNAGGTTYLNGGSRPASGTMGETNCQTSGGCNAHTATGTLLGW
;
A
#
# COMPACT_ATOMS: atom_id res chain seq x y z
N GLY A 1 88.99 -5.99 31.74
CA GLY A 1 87.86 -6.24 30.83
C GLY A 1 86.60 -6.40 31.64
N GLY A 2 85.73 -5.39 31.66
CA GLY A 2 84.49 -5.36 32.43
C GLY A 2 83.28 -5.26 31.52
N ALA A 3 82.74 -6.42 31.11
CA ALA A 3 81.45 -6.56 30.43
C ALA A 3 80.87 -7.99 30.65
N GLY A 4 81.08 -8.57 31.84
CA GLY A 4 80.90 -10.00 32.10
C GLY A 4 79.53 -10.46 32.63
N ALA A 5 78.50 -9.61 32.73
CA ALA A 5 77.23 -10.02 33.36
C ALA A 5 76.01 -10.08 32.40
N ALA A 6 76.01 -9.34 31.28
CA ALA A 6 74.84 -9.29 30.38
C ALA A 6 74.82 -10.40 29.31
N LEU A 7 75.96 -11.02 29.00
CA LEU A 7 76.08 -12.03 27.92
C LEU A 7 75.64 -13.45 28.35
N ALA A 8 75.60 -13.76 29.65
CA ALA A 8 75.32 -15.10 30.16
C ALA A 8 73.81 -15.45 30.21
N ASN A 9 72.94 -14.48 30.52
CA ASN A 9 71.50 -14.75 30.73
C ASN A 9 70.72 -15.06 29.45
N SER A 10 71.16 -14.56 28.28
CA SER A 10 70.49 -14.87 27.01
C SER A 10 70.84 -16.25 26.48
N HIS A 11 72.06 -16.76 26.71
CA HIS A 11 72.43 -18.13 26.34
C HIS A 11 71.56 -19.15 27.06
N ALA A 12 71.34 -19.00 28.37
CA ALA A 12 70.51 -19.91 29.15
C ALA A 12 69.09 -20.08 28.56
N LYS A 13 68.47 -18.99 28.10
CA LYS A 13 67.13 -19.00 27.48
C LYS A 13 67.09 -19.70 26.12
N HIS A 14 68.16 -19.64 25.33
CA HIS A 14 68.23 -20.27 24.01
C HIS A 14 68.61 -21.75 24.10
N VAL A 15 69.47 -22.12 25.06
CA VAL A 15 69.86 -23.52 25.29
C VAL A 15 68.67 -24.36 25.77
N THR A 16 67.77 -23.80 26.57
CA THR A 16 66.56 -24.50 27.04
C THR A 16 65.53 -24.79 25.94
N VAL A 17 65.59 -24.09 24.80
CA VAL A 17 64.59 -24.18 23.71
C VAL A 17 65.16 -24.88 22.47
N ALA A 18 66.44 -24.66 22.13
CA ALA A 18 67.04 -25.15 20.89
C ALA A 18 68.05 -26.30 21.08
N ALA A 19 68.47 -26.61 22.31
CA ALA A 19 69.27 -27.78 22.73
C ALA A 19 70.62 -28.07 22.04
N ASP A 20 71.07 -27.28 21.05
CA ASP A 20 72.27 -27.57 20.26
C ASP A 20 72.99 -26.27 19.84
N CYS A 21 74.27 -26.14 20.22
CA CYS A 21 75.11 -24.97 19.94
C CYS A 21 75.46 -24.82 18.45
N GLY A 22 75.52 -25.92 17.68
CA GLY A 22 75.81 -25.92 16.24
C GLY A 22 74.75 -25.19 15.42
N LYS A 23 73.56 -24.98 16.00
CA LYS A 23 72.47 -24.22 15.38
C LYS A 23 72.77 -22.73 15.23
N CYS A 24 73.56 -22.15 16.14
CA CYS A 24 73.92 -20.72 16.15
C CYS A 24 75.40 -20.46 15.82
N HIS A 25 76.21 -21.50 15.86
CA HIS A 25 77.65 -21.45 15.66
C HIS A 25 78.07 -22.43 14.56
N ALA A 26 77.32 -22.48 13.46
CA ALA A 26 77.42 -23.51 12.41
C ALA A 26 78.79 -23.55 11.70
N THR A 27 79.56 -22.45 11.74
CA THR A 27 80.91 -22.37 11.16
C THR A 27 82.02 -22.84 12.12
N THR A 28 81.66 -23.10 13.38
CA THR A 28 82.60 -23.50 14.44
C THR A 28 82.15 -24.75 15.18
N SER A 29 80.94 -25.25 14.98
CA SER A 29 80.38 -26.46 15.59
C SER A 29 79.30 -27.05 14.69
N THR A 30 79.32 -28.37 14.49
CA THR A 30 78.32 -29.10 13.68
C THR A 30 77.33 -29.91 14.52
N THR A 31 77.71 -30.33 15.74
CA THR A 31 76.90 -31.18 16.62
C THR A 31 76.58 -30.52 17.97
N GLY A 32 77.01 -29.28 18.17
CA GLY A 32 76.80 -28.50 19.40
C GLY A 32 77.70 -28.89 20.57
N THR A 33 78.51 -29.91 20.37
CA THR A 33 79.44 -30.50 21.34
C THR A 33 80.86 -30.59 20.78
N ASP A 34 81.07 -30.10 19.57
CA ASP A 34 82.30 -30.15 18.79
C ASP A 34 82.80 -28.73 18.45
N ILE A 35 84.10 -28.61 18.17
CA ILE A 35 84.70 -27.39 17.62
C ILE A 35 85.38 -27.73 16.29
N THR A 36 84.87 -27.17 15.20
CA THR A 36 85.33 -27.44 13.83
C THR A 36 85.77 -26.14 13.15
N GLY A 37 87.07 -25.84 13.20
CA GLY A 37 87.66 -24.71 12.44
C GLY A 37 88.50 -23.74 13.26
N ALA A 38 89.43 -23.04 12.57
CA ALA A 38 90.37 -22.10 13.19
C ALA A 38 89.72 -20.83 13.75
N ALA A 39 88.47 -20.52 13.36
CA ALA A 39 87.71 -19.35 13.78
C ALA A 39 87.26 -19.37 15.25
N HIS A 40 87.46 -20.47 15.99
CA HIS A 40 87.18 -20.50 17.44
C HIS A 40 88.34 -19.91 18.28
N LEU A 41 89.55 -19.86 17.73
CA LEU A 41 90.77 -19.49 18.46
C LEU A 41 91.26 -18.07 18.14
N ASP A 42 90.54 -17.32 17.30
CA ASP A 42 90.93 -15.98 16.85
C ASP A 42 90.53 -14.85 17.83
N GLY A 43 89.81 -15.19 18.90
CA GLY A 43 89.32 -14.25 19.90
C GLY A 43 88.14 -13.39 19.43
N ALA A 44 87.60 -13.63 18.23
CA ALA A 44 86.42 -12.98 17.71
C ALA A 44 85.15 -13.78 18.06
N LEU A 45 84.05 -13.07 18.33
CA LEU A 45 82.74 -13.70 18.53
C LEU A 45 82.11 -14.01 17.16
N THR A 46 82.19 -15.27 16.72
CA THR A 46 81.59 -15.72 15.46
C THR A 46 80.24 -16.39 15.71
N VAL A 47 79.15 -15.74 15.29
CA VAL A 47 77.80 -16.31 15.26
C VAL A 47 77.43 -16.51 13.80
N SER A 48 77.11 -17.75 13.43
CA SER A 48 76.71 -18.12 12.07
C SER A 48 75.56 -19.10 12.14
N LEU A 49 74.42 -18.70 11.58
CA LEU A 49 73.20 -19.49 11.55
C LEU A 49 73.22 -20.44 10.34
N GLY A 50 72.75 -21.67 10.52
CA GLY A 50 72.62 -22.63 9.41
C GLY A 50 71.51 -22.24 8.41
N ALA A 51 71.54 -22.79 7.20
CA ALA A 51 70.55 -22.49 6.15
C ALA A 51 69.09 -22.88 6.54
N SER A 52 68.91 -23.87 7.40
CA SER A 52 67.59 -24.32 7.89
C SER A 52 66.89 -23.31 8.82
N TYR A 53 67.52 -22.17 9.12
CA TYR A 53 67.00 -21.13 10.01
C TYR A 53 66.44 -19.91 9.28
N ASP A 54 66.47 -19.91 7.94
CA ASP A 54 65.91 -18.88 7.05
C ASP A 54 64.36 -18.84 7.11
N THR A 55 63.80 -17.62 7.12
CA THR A 55 62.39 -17.38 6.83
C THR A 55 62.19 -16.89 5.39
N ASN A 56 61.48 -17.67 4.56
CA ASN A 56 61.02 -17.28 3.21
C ASN A 56 62.12 -16.90 2.19
N GLY A 57 63.29 -17.54 2.25
CA GLY A 57 64.37 -17.35 1.27
C GLY A 57 65.24 -16.12 1.53
N ALA A 58 65.24 -15.60 2.77
CA ALA A 58 66.11 -14.54 3.25
C ALA A 58 67.15 -15.10 4.23
N THR A 59 68.43 -14.87 3.94
CA THR A 59 69.53 -15.40 4.75
C THR A 59 69.48 -14.90 6.20
N ALA A 60 69.27 -15.83 7.13
CA ALA A 60 69.31 -15.58 8.57
C ALA A 60 70.67 -14.95 8.95
N ASN A 61 70.64 -13.83 9.68
CA ASN A 61 71.87 -13.08 9.99
C ASN A 61 71.90 -12.56 11.43
N TYR A 62 73.12 -12.47 11.97
CA TYR A 62 73.44 -11.85 13.25
C TYR A 62 74.42 -10.68 13.04
N ASP A 63 74.01 -9.47 13.44
CA ASP A 63 74.88 -8.29 13.42
C ASP A 63 75.69 -8.21 14.73
N GLY A 64 76.96 -8.57 14.66
CA GLY A 64 77.89 -8.59 15.81
C GLY A 64 78.52 -7.25 16.20
N THR A 65 78.14 -6.11 15.59
CA THR A 65 78.70 -4.81 15.99
C THR A 65 78.39 -4.51 17.47
N LEU A 66 79.36 -3.92 18.19
CA LEU A 66 79.39 -3.84 19.67
C LEU A 66 78.13 -3.18 20.29
N ASN A 67 77.34 -2.44 19.50
CA ASN A 67 76.15 -1.71 19.92
C ASN A 67 74.81 -2.14 19.26
N ASN A 68 74.80 -3.13 18.34
CA ASN A 68 73.55 -3.51 17.65
C ASN A 68 73.05 -4.93 17.98
N LYS A 69 73.89 -5.97 17.91
CA LYS A 69 73.57 -7.35 18.37
C LYS A 69 72.19 -7.88 17.93
N THR A 70 71.75 -7.53 16.71
CA THR A 70 70.41 -7.86 16.21
C THR A 70 70.38 -9.20 15.50
N CYS A 71 69.30 -9.97 15.71
CA CYS A 71 68.97 -11.15 14.92
C CYS A 71 67.88 -10.80 13.91
N THR A 72 68.06 -11.16 12.63
CA THR A 72 67.06 -10.93 11.57
C THR A 72 66.84 -12.17 10.73
N ALA A 73 65.60 -12.35 10.26
CA ALA A 73 65.18 -13.44 9.36
C ALA A 73 65.40 -14.86 9.92
N THR A 74 65.06 -15.07 11.21
CA THR A 74 65.08 -16.41 11.84
C THR A 74 63.67 -16.93 12.12
N TYR A 75 63.40 -18.22 11.83
CA TYR A 75 62.05 -18.77 12.05
C TYR A 75 61.65 -18.75 13.54
N CYS A 76 62.61 -18.91 14.45
CA CYS A 76 62.39 -18.87 15.90
C CYS A 76 61.92 -17.50 16.42
N HIS A 77 62.17 -16.43 15.67
CA HIS A 77 61.80 -15.06 16.03
C HIS A 77 60.76 -14.44 15.09
N GLY A 78 60.34 -15.20 14.07
CA GLY A 78 59.25 -14.83 13.17
C GLY A 78 59.44 -13.48 12.47
N ALA A 79 58.34 -12.73 12.34
CA ALA A 79 58.31 -11.42 11.67
C ALA A 79 58.72 -10.23 12.58
N ALA A 80 59.19 -10.50 13.80
CA ALA A 80 59.56 -9.45 14.74
C ALA A 80 60.86 -8.74 14.30
N THR A 81 60.75 -7.45 13.93
CA THR A 81 61.90 -6.64 13.51
C THR A 81 62.65 -6.08 14.71
N GLY A 82 63.99 -6.22 14.75
CA GLY A 82 64.85 -5.48 15.68
C GLY A 82 65.08 -6.12 17.06
N LEU A 83 64.88 -7.44 17.20
CA LEU A 83 65.22 -8.16 18.42
C LEU A 83 66.73 -8.19 18.64
N LYS A 84 67.16 -7.75 19.83
CA LYS A 84 68.58 -7.65 20.22
C LYS A 84 68.95 -8.76 21.20
N TRP A 85 70.11 -9.38 21.00
CA TRP A 85 70.69 -10.32 21.95
C TRP A 85 70.96 -9.61 23.29
N GLY A 86 70.36 -10.10 24.38
CA GLY A 86 70.40 -9.45 25.68
C GLY A 86 69.36 -8.34 25.89
N GLY A 87 68.52 -8.04 24.88
CA GLY A 87 67.43 -7.07 24.98
C GLY A 87 66.19 -7.62 25.68
N THR A 88 65.37 -6.70 26.22
CA THR A 88 64.01 -6.98 26.69
C THR A 88 63.03 -6.89 25.52
N ILE A 89 62.14 -7.87 25.39
CA ILE A 89 61.00 -7.80 24.47
C ILE A 89 59.97 -6.86 25.11
N ALA A 90 59.49 -5.87 24.35
CA ALA A 90 58.65 -4.78 24.87
C ALA A 90 57.29 -5.25 25.42
N ASP A 91 56.84 -6.43 25.01
CA ASP A 91 55.62 -7.05 25.49
C ASP A 91 55.90 -8.47 26.00
N THR A 92 56.33 -8.59 27.26
CA THR A 92 56.46 -9.90 27.92
C THR A 92 55.12 -10.40 28.48
N ALA A 93 54.03 -9.66 28.28
CA ALA A 93 52.74 -9.95 28.89
C ALA A 93 51.85 -10.79 27.97
N GLU A 94 52.01 -10.75 26.64
CA GLU A 94 51.15 -11.46 25.69
C GLU A 94 51.92 -12.12 24.52
N CYS A 95 51.30 -13.12 23.87
CA CYS A 95 51.86 -13.77 22.68
C CYS A 95 51.76 -12.90 21.40
N ASP A 96 51.13 -11.74 21.51
CA ASP A 96 50.70 -10.90 20.38
C ASP A 96 51.85 -10.18 19.69
N SER A 97 52.96 -9.95 20.37
CA SER A 97 54.19 -9.42 19.80
C SER A 97 54.77 -10.31 18.69
N CYS A 98 54.39 -11.60 18.65
CA CYS A 98 54.94 -12.59 17.72
C CYS A 98 53.88 -13.28 16.84
N HIS A 99 52.72 -13.67 17.39
CA HIS A 99 51.70 -14.45 16.66
C HIS A 99 50.30 -13.83 16.66
N GLY A 100 50.12 -12.68 17.29
CA GLY A 100 48.81 -12.09 17.60
C GLY A 100 48.18 -12.68 18.88
N GLY A 101 47.09 -12.09 19.35
CA GLY A 101 46.41 -12.49 20.59
C GLY A 101 44.89 -12.61 20.48
N ASN A 102 44.20 -12.60 21.61
CA ASN A 102 42.72 -12.60 21.67
C ASN A 102 42.17 -11.16 21.47
N LYS A 103 40.86 -10.94 21.65
CA LYS A 103 40.20 -9.62 21.49
C LYS A 103 40.83 -8.49 22.32
N THR A 104 41.44 -8.84 23.44
CA THR A 104 42.04 -7.89 24.38
C THR A 104 43.47 -7.49 24.00
N ALA A 105 44.09 -8.22 23.07
CA ALA A 105 45.43 -7.92 22.57
C ALA A 105 45.46 -6.59 21.80
N THR A 106 46.52 -5.80 22.01
CA THR A 106 46.61 -4.45 21.45
C THR A 106 47.58 -4.40 20.27
N ALA A 107 47.16 -3.77 19.17
CA ALA A 107 48.05 -3.57 18.02
C ALA A 107 49.16 -2.51 18.27
N THR A 108 49.13 -1.84 19.43
CA THR A 108 50.05 -0.74 19.75
C THR A 108 51.48 -1.24 20.00
N THR A 109 51.64 -2.47 20.52
CA THR A 109 52.94 -3.12 20.81
C THR A 109 53.14 -4.47 20.10
N GLY A 110 52.12 -4.99 19.41
CA GLY A 110 52.14 -6.31 18.75
C GLY A 110 51.25 -6.42 17.50
N LEU A 111 51.02 -7.66 17.03
CA LEU A 111 50.28 -7.97 15.79
C LEU A 111 48.74 -7.84 15.93
N GLY A 112 48.22 -7.53 17.12
CA GLY A 112 46.78 -7.48 17.40
C GLY A 112 46.11 -8.86 17.43
N ALA A 113 44.78 -8.91 17.39
CA ALA A 113 44.05 -10.18 17.49
C ALA A 113 44.27 -11.12 16.28
N ILE A 114 44.35 -12.43 16.52
CA ILE A 114 44.56 -13.42 15.44
C ILE A 114 43.32 -13.49 14.53
N THR A 115 43.54 -13.25 13.23
CA THR A 115 42.49 -13.30 12.20
C THR A 115 42.57 -14.50 11.26
N ALA A 116 43.59 -15.36 11.42
CA ALA A 116 43.76 -16.54 10.57
C ALA A 116 42.68 -17.61 10.84
N GLY A 117 42.05 -18.14 9.78
CA GLY A 117 41.00 -19.16 9.92
C GLY A 117 39.82 -18.65 10.75
N LYS A 118 39.33 -19.45 11.71
CA LYS A 118 38.21 -19.08 12.59
C LYS A 118 38.63 -18.62 13.98
N HIS A 119 39.89 -18.19 14.19
CA HIS A 119 40.32 -17.64 15.48
C HIS A 119 39.44 -16.46 15.90
N THR A 120 39.12 -15.53 14.99
CA THR A 120 38.25 -14.37 15.32
C THR A 120 36.91 -14.79 15.91
N ALA A 121 36.32 -15.90 15.47
CA ALA A 121 35.05 -16.38 16.01
C ALA A 121 35.15 -16.97 17.43
N HIS A 122 36.33 -17.42 17.85
CA HIS A 122 36.55 -18.10 19.12
C HIS A 122 37.32 -17.25 20.14
N ILE A 123 38.17 -16.34 19.70
CA ILE A 123 39.02 -15.53 20.59
C ILE A 123 38.85 -14.04 20.38
N ALA A 124 38.01 -13.60 19.43
CA ALA A 124 37.71 -12.20 19.19
C ALA A 124 36.24 -11.96 18.80
N ASN A 125 35.33 -12.76 19.37
CA ASN A 125 33.90 -12.68 19.11
C ASN A 125 33.28 -11.38 19.65
N ALA A 126 32.20 -10.90 19.04
CA ALA A 126 31.41 -9.79 19.56
C ALA A 126 30.72 -10.15 20.89
N ASP A 127 30.30 -11.41 21.05
CA ASP A 127 29.67 -11.96 22.25
C ASP A 127 30.64 -11.98 23.44
N PRO A 128 30.30 -11.36 24.59
CA PRO A 128 31.20 -11.26 25.75
C PRO A 128 31.68 -12.60 26.32
N GLU A 129 30.86 -13.67 26.30
CA GLU A 129 31.23 -14.98 26.84
C GLU A 129 32.12 -15.77 25.87
N LEU A 130 32.03 -15.46 24.57
CA LEU A 130 32.83 -16.07 23.49
C LEU A 130 34.01 -15.18 23.04
N ALA A 131 34.14 -13.97 23.60
CA ALA A 131 35.08 -12.97 23.13
C ALA A 131 36.54 -13.27 23.48
N THR A 132 36.80 -14.08 24.51
CA THR A 132 38.14 -14.21 25.11
C THR A 132 38.44 -15.66 25.51
N PHE A 133 38.21 -16.64 24.62
CA PHE A 133 38.72 -17.98 24.90
C PHE A 133 40.26 -17.96 24.93
N ALA A 134 40.81 -18.47 26.03
CA ALA A 134 42.24 -18.57 26.21
C ALA A 134 42.86 -19.61 25.25
N CYS A 135 44.03 -19.33 24.70
CA CYS A 135 44.77 -20.18 23.76
C CYS A 135 44.96 -21.60 24.28
N GLY A 136 45.25 -21.76 25.58
CA GLY A 136 45.40 -23.05 26.24
C GLY A 136 44.15 -23.93 26.23
N ARG A 137 42.98 -23.42 25.82
CA ARG A 137 41.76 -24.22 25.62
C ARG A 137 41.83 -25.10 24.37
N CYS A 138 42.60 -24.70 23.35
CA CYS A 138 42.78 -25.44 22.09
C CYS A 138 44.24 -25.81 21.80
N HIS A 139 45.19 -25.21 22.54
CA HIS A 139 46.62 -25.45 22.41
C HIS A 139 47.22 -25.91 23.73
N SER A 140 46.50 -26.74 24.51
CA SER A 140 46.88 -27.16 25.86
C SER A 140 48.23 -27.91 25.93
N ALA A 141 48.68 -28.49 24.80
CA ALA A 141 49.98 -29.13 24.67
C ALA A 141 51.17 -28.14 24.49
N THR A 142 50.88 -26.86 24.24
CA THR A 142 51.89 -25.81 24.03
C THR A 142 51.75 -24.68 25.05
N VAL A 143 50.52 -24.31 25.42
CA VAL A 143 50.18 -23.24 26.37
C VAL A 143 49.44 -23.84 27.57
N THR A 144 49.71 -23.35 28.78
CA THR A 144 48.99 -23.77 30.00
C THR A 144 47.46 -23.66 29.81
N THR A 145 46.73 -24.70 30.21
CA THR A 145 45.25 -24.74 30.13
C THR A 145 44.63 -23.50 30.77
N GLY A 146 43.68 -22.87 30.06
CA GLY A 146 42.98 -21.66 30.52
C GLY A 146 43.81 -20.38 30.51
N ASN A 147 44.99 -20.38 29.90
CA ASN A 147 45.89 -19.23 29.82
C ASN A 147 46.23 -18.88 28.36
N ASP A 148 46.58 -17.62 28.11
CA ASP A 148 47.02 -17.05 26.82
C ASP A 148 48.54 -16.79 26.73
N ARG A 149 49.28 -17.01 27.83
CA ARG A 149 50.60 -16.38 28.03
C ARG A 149 51.73 -17.35 28.36
N SER A 150 51.41 -18.48 29.01
CA SER A 150 52.43 -19.38 29.57
C SER A 150 52.69 -20.58 28.65
N VAL A 151 53.88 -20.65 28.04
CA VAL A 151 54.31 -21.79 27.22
C VAL A 151 54.84 -22.91 28.12
N THR A 152 54.22 -24.08 28.08
CA THR A 152 54.61 -25.26 28.89
C THR A 152 55.38 -26.30 28.08
N GLY A 153 55.23 -26.29 26.75
CA GLY A 153 55.89 -27.21 25.82
C GLY A 153 56.84 -26.49 24.88
N GLY A 154 58.03 -26.10 25.36
CA GLY A 154 59.01 -25.35 24.57
C GLY A 154 59.37 -26.03 23.24
N ALA A 155 59.51 -27.36 23.23
CA ALA A 155 59.75 -28.13 22.01
C ALA A 155 58.57 -28.05 21.02
N ASN A 156 57.34 -28.10 21.51
CA ASN A 156 56.12 -27.97 20.68
C ASN A 156 55.93 -26.54 20.17
N HIS A 157 56.48 -25.52 20.84
CA HIS A 157 56.37 -24.14 20.39
C HIS A 157 57.24 -23.84 19.16
N VAL A 158 58.41 -24.48 19.06
CA VAL A 158 59.40 -24.21 18.00
C VAL A 158 59.54 -25.32 16.96
N ASN A 159 58.67 -26.33 16.95
CA ASN A 159 58.77 -27.48 16.03
C ASN A 159 58.19 -27.25 14.63
N LEU A 160 57.84 -25.99 14.28
CA LEU A 160 57.20 -25.60 13.01
C LEU A 160 55.78 -26.17 12.79
N THR A 161 55.18 -26.83 13.78
CA THR A 161 53.80 -27.35 13.71
C THR A 161 52.85 -26.58 14.62
N LYS A 162 51.60 -26.39 14.18
CA LYS A 162 50.54 -25.78 15.00
C LYS A 162 49.87 -26.88 15.84
N ASN A 163 50.41 -27.15 17.02
CA ASN A 163 49.93 -28.25 17.87
C ASN A 163 48.57 -27.91 18.51
N VAL A 164 47.55 -28.72 18.24
CA VAL A 164 46.18 -28.55 18.77
C VAL A 164 45.88 -29.67 19.75
N ALA A 165 45.50 -29.31 20.97
CA ALA A 165 45.05 -30.19 22.04
C ALA A 165 44.06 -29.44 22.94
N TYR A 166 42.94 -30.08 23.29
CA TYR A 166 41.85 -29.42 24.01
C TYR A 166 41.97 -29.56 25.53
N ASP A 167 41.13 -28.82 26.27
CA ASP A 167 41.07 -28.83 27.74
C ASP A 167 40.17 -29.95 28.30
N THR A 168 40.01 -29.96 29.63
CA THR A 168 39.24 -30.98 30.37
C THR A 168 37.73 -30.87 30.20
N LEU A 169 37.19 -29.75 29.70
CA LEU A 169 35.78 -29.65 29.29
C LEU A 169 35.53 -30.44 27.99
N ASN A 170 36.59 -30.71 27.23
CA ASN A 170 36.56 -31.41 25.96
C ASN A 170 37.58 -32.55 25.88
N PRO A 171 37.57 -33.50 26.83
CA PRO A 171 38.64 -34.49 26.99
C PRO A 171 38.72 -35.50 25.85
N ALA A 172 37.67 -35.61 25.02
CA ALA A 172 37.56 -36.53 23.89
C ALA A 172 37.77 -35.84 22.52
N GLY A 173 38.27 -34.60 22.50
CA GLY A 173 38.47 -33.84 21.25
C GLY A 173 39.70 -34.32 20.46
N THR A 174 39.53 -34.59 19.17
CA THR A 174 40.64 -34.92 18.26
C THR A 174 41.13 -33.66 17.55
N ALA A 175 42.45 -33.45 17.50
CA ALA A 175 43.07 -32.29 16.86
C ALA A 175 42.53 -32.04 15.44
N GLY A 176 42.07 -30.83 15.17
CA GLY A 176 41.51 -30.45 13.87
C GLY A 176 40.05 -30.86 13.62
N THR A 177 39.41 -31.59 14.54
CA THR A 177 37.97 -31.90 14.51
C THR A 177 37.25 -31.27 15.70
N CYS A 178 36.08 -30.68 15.45
CA CYS A 178 35.37 -29.88 16.46
C CYS A 178 33.97 -30.43 16.81
N ASN A 179 33.46 -31.41 16.04
CA ASN A 179 32.09 -31.94 16.18
C ASN A 179 31.88 -32.89 17.38
N SER A 180 32.95 -33.26 18.08
CA SER A 180 32.91 -34.05 19.33
C SER A 180 33.13 -33.19 20.58
N LEU A 181 33.19 -31.86 20.45
CA LEU A 181 33.42 -30.94 21.56
C LEU A 181 32.08 -30.57 22.23
N TYR A 182 32.11 -30.36 23.55
CA TYR A 182 30.96 -29.90 24.33
C TYR A 182 30.33 -28.62 23.74
N CYS A 183 31.16 -27.65 23.34
CA CYS A 183 30.74 -26.39 22.73
C CYS A 183 30.01 -26.55 21.38
N HIS A 184 30.16 -27.70 20.73
CA HIS A 184 29.46 -28.07 19.49
C HIS A 184 28.51 -29.27 19.70
N SER A 185 28.10 -29.53 20.95
CA SER A 185 27.10 -30.54 21.32
C SER A 185 25.71 -29.93 21.49
N ASN A 186 24.73 -30.76 21.90
CA ASN A 186 23.41 -30.24 22.28
C ASN A 186 23.32 -29.58 23.67
N GLY A 187 24.47 -29.32 24.31
CA GLY A 187 24.57 -28.78 25.67
C GLY A 187 24.20 -29.77 26.79
N LYS A 188 23.87 -31.02 26.46
CA LYS A 188 23.60 -32.13 27.40
C LYS A 188 24.48 -33.36 27.14
N GLY A 189 25.59 -33.18 26.42
CA GLY A 189 26.57 -34.22 26.16
C GLY A 189 26.16 -35.23 25.08
N THR A 190 25.03 -35.03 24.38
CA THR A 190 24.74 -35.78 23.16
C THR A 190 25.36 -35.06 21.98
N TYR A 191 26.33 -35.71 21.33
CA TYR A 191 27.04 -35.14 20.18
C TYR A 191 26.10 -35.01 18.99
N ILE A 192 25.98 -33.80 18.47
CA ILE A 192 25.22 -33.53 17.25
C ILE A 192 26.20 -33.53 16.08
N ASN A 193 26.00 -34.43 15.11
CA ASN A 193 26.77 -34.41 13.87
C ASN A 193 26.32 -33.22 13.02
N GLN A 194 26.80 -32.03 13.37
CA GLN A 194 26.69 -30.87 12.51
C GLN A 194 27.61 -31.09 11.33
N THR A 195 27.02 -31.44 10.19
CA THR A 195 27.69 -31.73 8.90
C THR A 195 28.56 -30.57 8.37
N LEU A 196 28.64 -29.46 9.11
CA LEU A 196 29.25 -28.18 8.79
C LEU A 196 30.51 -27.83 9.61
N ALA A 197 30.93 -28.64 10.59
CA ALA A 197 32.02 -28.30 11.52
C ALA A 197 33.21 -29.29 11.52
N THR A 198 33.50 -29.92 10.38
CA THR A 198 34.68 -30.79 10.24
C THR A 198 35.98 -30.06 9.92
N ALA A 199 35.95 -28.74 9.65
CA ALA A 199 37.15 -27.97 9.31
C ALA A 199 37.19 -26.58 9.96
N TRP A 200 38.30 -26.26 10.63
CA TRP A 200 38.59 -24.95 11.26
C TRP A 200 38.50 -23.73 10.33
N VAL A 201 38.49 -23.93 9.01
CA VAL A 201 38.55 -22.86 8.01
C VAL A 201 37.19 -22.46 7.42
N SER A 202 36.13 -23.25 7.62
CA SER A 202 34.79 -22.96 7.09
C SER A 202 33.69 -23.39 8.06
N GLY A 203 32.58 -22.63 8.09
CA GLY A 203 31.46 -22.87 8.99
C GLY A 203 30.58 -21.63 9.19
N ALA A 204 29.27 -21.87 9.35
CA ALA A 204 28.27 -20.85 9.66
C ALA A 204 28.24 -20.55 11.18
N ALA A 205 27.73 -19.38 11.56
CA ALA A 205 27.52 -19.03 12.96
C ALA A 205 26.46 -19.94 13.60
N ILE A 206 26.66 -20.30 14.88
CA ILE A 206 25.77 -21.17 15.66
C ILE A 206 24.91 -20.30 16.58
N GLY A 207 23.59 -20.28 16.37
CA GLY A 207 22.62 -19.70 17.33
C GLY A 207 22.08 -20.75 18.29
N CYS A 208 21.12 -20.40 19.16
CA CYS A 208 20.57 -21.32 20.18
C CYS A 208 20.15 -22.70 19.60
N LYS A 209 19.49 -22.71 18.43
CA LYS A 209 19.07 -23.93 17.72
C LYS A 209 20.22 -24.82 17.23
N GLY A 210 21.39 -24.23 17.04
CA GLY A 210 22.59 -24.96 16.69
C GLY A 210 23.16 -25.79 17.85
N CYS A 211 22.75 -25.51 19.09
CA CYS A 211 23.10 -26.31 20.26
C CYS A 211 21.84 -26.96 20.86
N HIS A 212 20.90 -26.18 21.38
CA HIS A 212 19.69 -26.72 22.01
C HIS A 212 18.56 -26.93 21.00
N GLY A 213 17.80 -28.02 21.16
CA GLY A 213 16.56 -28.21 20.41
C GLY A 213 16.75 -28.15 18.90
N THR A 214 17.72 -28.87 18.35
CA THR A 214 18.10 -28.80 16.93
C THR A 214 16.94 -29.13 16.00
N THR A 215 15.99 -29.96 16.46
CA THR A 215 14.76 -30.29 15.72
C THR A 215 13.57 -29.40 16.07
N SER A 216 13.70 -28.57 17.10
CA SER A 216 12.65 -27.69 17.59
C SER A 216 12.58 -26.35 16.82
N THR A 217 11.44 -25.67 16.94
CA THR A 217 11.18 -24.40 16.22
C THR A 217 12.06 -23.24 16.72
N TYR A 218 12.22 -23.10 18.04
CA TYR A 218 12.85 -21.95 18.69
C TYR A 218 14.15 -22.31 19.44
N GLY A 219 14.67 -23.53 19.25
CA GLY A 219 15.84 -24.02 19.99
C GLY A 219 15.50 -24.52 21.40
N GLN A 220 14.21 -24.71 21.71
CA GLN A 220 13.80 -25.28 22.98
C GLN A 220 14.15 -26.78 23.08
N PRO A 221 14.48 -27.29 24.27
CA PRO A 221 14.84 -28.69 24.40
C PRO A 221 13.78 -29.66 23.86
N ASP A 222 14.20 -30.56 22.97
CA ASP A 222 13.36 -31.49 22.20
C ASP A 222 13.31 -32.92 22.77
N TYR A 223 13.78 -33.12 24.01
CA TYR A 223 13.63 -34.40 24.72
C TYR A 223 12.20 -34.62 25.23
N ALA A 224 11.79 -35.88 25.36
CA ALA A 224 10.46 -36.26 25.85
C ALA A 224 10.21 -35.79 27.30
N ASN A 225 8.97 -35.38 27.61
CA ASN A 225 8.58 -34.97 28.96
C ASN A 225 8.54 -36.17 29.91
N GLY A 226 9.38 -36.14 30.96
CA GLY A 226 9.42 -37.16 32.02
C GLY A 226 8.31 -37.07 33.07
N GLY A 227 7.42 -36.08 32.99
CA GLY A 227 6.32 -35.87 33.95
C GLY A 227 6.62 -34.81 35.02
N ALA A 228 5.61 -34.50 35.84
CA ALA A 228 5.67 -33.41 36.82
C ALA A 228 6.83 -33.60 37.83
N GLY A 229 7.74 -32.64 37.90
CA GLY A 229 8.86 -32.68 38.84
C GLY A 229 10.05 -33.57 38.46
N ALA A 230 9.95 -34.37 37.39
CA ALA A 230 10.98 -35.33 36.97
C ALA A 230 12.28 -34.66 36.49
N ALA A 231 13.39 -35.41 36.47
CA ALA A 231 14.69 -34.91 36.00
C ALA A 231 14.65 -34.38 34.55
N LEU A 232 13.86 -35.04 33.69
CA LEU A 232 13.58 -34.64 32.30
C LEU A 232 12.18 -34.01 32.17
N ALA A 233 11.66 -33.36 33.21
CA ALA A 233 10.40 -32.63 33.12
C ALA A 233 10.49 -31.57 32.01
N ASN A 234 9.63 -31.70 31.00
CA ASN A 234 9.64 -30.83 29.83
C ASN A 234 8.24 -30.24 29.59
N SER A 235 8.10 -28.94 29.88
CA SER A 235 6.94 -28.14 29.49
C SER A 235 7.30 -27.04 28.48
N HIS A 236 8.48 -27.09 27.85
CA HIS A 236 8.96 -26.00 27.00
C HIS A 236 8.01 -25.72 25.84
N ALA A 237 7.51 -26.75 25.14
CA ALA A 237 6.57 -26.58 24.02
C ALA A 237 5.33 -25.74 24.38
N THR A 238 4.82 -25.89 25.61
CA THR A 238 3.68 -25.12 26.13
C THR A 238 4.05 -23.66 26.39
N HIS A 239 5.30 -23.38 26.78
CA HIS A 239 5.73 -22.04 27.15
C HIS A 239 6.27 -21.25 25.96
N VAL A 240 7.08 -21.86 25.09
CA VAL A 240 7.64 -21.16 23.93
C VAL A 240 6.62 -20.87 22.82
N SER A 241 5.47 -21.54 22.84
CA SER A 241 4.32 -21.17 21.99
C SER A 241 3.63 -19.87 22.42
N VAL A 242 3.83 -19.44 23.68
CA VAL A 242 3.25 -18.20 24.24
C VAL A 242 4.33 -17.12 24.46
N ALA A 243 5.55 -17.52 24.80
CA ALA A 243 6.70 -16.68 25.08
C ALA A 243 7.90 -17.17 24.24
N ALA A 244 7.97 -16.72 22.99
CA ALA A 244 9.02 -17.10 22.03
C ALA A 244 10.42 -16.56 22.37
N ASP A 245 10.56 -15.83 23.46
CA ASP A 245 11.79 -15.19 23.92
C ASP A 245 12.31 -15.92 25.17
N CYS A 246 13.43 -16.63 25.00
CA CYS A 246 14.09 -17.38 26.06
C CYS A 246 14.50 -16.50 27.24
N GLY A 247 14.83 -15.23 27.00
CA GLY A 247 15.27 -14.27 28.02
C GLY A 247 14.20 -13.95 29.06
N LYS A 248 12.93 -14.26 28.78
CA LYS A 248 11.84 -14.11 29.77
C LYS A 248 11.98 -15.08 30.95
N CYS A 249 12.52 -16.27 30.69
CA CYS A 249 12.72 -17.34 31.69
C CYS A 249 14.19 -17.65 31.98
N HIS A 250 15.10 -17.23 31.11
CA HIS A 250 16.54 -17.39 31.23
C HIS A 250 17.21 -16.02 31.16
N ALA A 251 16.71 -15.06 31.95
CA ALA A 251 17.13 -13.66 31.91
C ALA A 251 18.62 -13.45 32.27
N THR A 252 19.21 -14.40 33.00
CA THR A 252 20.63 -14.43 33.31
C THR A 252 21.49 -14.97 32.15
N THR A 253 20.88 -15.53 31.11
CA THR A 253 21.57 -16.15 29.96
C THR A 253 21.39 -15.33 28.69
N SER A 254 20.20 -14.77 28.48
CA SER A 254 19.84 -14.03 27.26
C SER A 254 19.00 -12.80 27.61
N THR A 255 19.24 -11.68 26.93
CA THR A 255 18.44 -10.45 27.08
C THR A 255 17.43 -10.24 25.96
N THR A 256 17.66 -10.82 24.78
CA THR A 256 16.84 -10.65 23.57
C THR A 256 16.20 -11.95 23.07
N GLY A 257 16.47 -13.07 23.75
CA GLY A 257 16.02 -14.42 23.36
C GLY A 257 16.82 -15.05 22.23
N THR A 258 17.75 -14.31 21.63
CA THR A 258 18.58 -14.76 20.49
C THR A 258 20.09 -14.53 20.72
N ASP A 259 20.43 -13.93 21.85
CA ASP A 259 21.79 -13.62 22.31
C ASP A 259 22.19 -14.50 23.50
N ILE A 260 23.50 -14.61 23.72
CA ILE A 260 24.08 -15.17 24.93
C ILE A 260 24.90 -14.04 25.56
N THR A 261 24.51 -13.57 26.75
CA THR A 261 25.11 -12.37 27.35
C THR A 261 25.58 -12.58 28.78
N GLY A 262 25.24 -13.71 29.38
CA GLY A 262 25.48 -13.97 30.79
C GLY A 262 26.60 -14.97 31.02
N ALA A 263 27.47 -14.69 31.98
CA ALA A 263 28.51 -15.64 32.40
C ALA A 263 27.88 -16.94 32.92
N GLY A 264 28.37 -18.08 32.42
CA GLY A 264 27.96 -19.41 32.89
C GLY A 264 26.95 -20.12 31.99
N HIS A 265 26.71 -19.66 30.76
CA HIS A 265 25.94 -20.46 29.81
C HIS A 265 26.68 -21.76 29.44
N LEU A 266 28.02 -21.70 29.42
CA LEU A 266 28.89 -22.80 28.99
C LEU A 266 29.44 -23.65 30.16
N ASP A 267 28.90 -23.51 31.38
CA ASP A 267 29.41 -24.18 32.59
C ASP A 267 28.79 -25.57 32.87
N GLY A 268 27.75 -25.95 32.11
CA GLY A 268 27.03 -27.22 32.24
C GLY A 268 25.84 -27.21 33.22
N ALA A 269 25.56 -26.11 33.91
CA ALA A 269 24.45 -25.98 34.86
C ALA A 269 23.11 -25.61 34.18
N LEU A 270 21.99 -25.89 34.86
CA LEU A 270 20.64 -25.46 34.44
C LEU A 270 20.22 -24.24 35.25
N THR A 271 20.12 -23.08 34.60
CA THR A 271 19.73 -21.82 35.25
C THR A 271 18.39 -21.33 34.68
N VAL A 272 17.39 -21.19 35.55
CA VAL A 272 16.09 -20.58 35.23
C VAL A 272 15.94 -19.36 36.13
N SER A 273 15.78 -18.19 35.53
CA SER A 273 15.62 -16.91 36.22
C SER A 273 14.64 -16.06 35.42
N LEU A 274 13.47 -15.80 35.99
CA LEU A 274 12.45 -14.98 35.35
C LEU A 274 12.91 -13.52 35.31
N GLY A 275 12.63 -12.82 34.20
CA GLY A 275 12.84 -11.38 34.12
C GLY A 275 11.99 -10.63 35.15
N ALA A 276 12.51 -9.52 35.68
CA ALA A 276 11.88 -8.75 36.76
C ALA A 276 10.42 -8.33 36.47
N ALA A 277 10.05 -8.13 35.19
CA ALA A 277 8.69 -7.77 34.79
C ALA A 277 7.65 -8.90 34.97
N TYR A 278 8.09 -10.14 35.17
CA TYR A 278 7.24 -11.33 35.29
C TYR A 278 7.22 -11.95 36.69
N ASP A 279 7.98 -11.35 37.59
CA ASP A 279 8.09 -11.69 39.01
C ASP A 279 7.13 -10.81 39.81
N THR A 280 6.11 -11.39 40.45
CA THR A 280 5.17 -10.62 41.29
C THR A 280 5.69 -10.34 42.70
N ASN A 281 6.84 -10.93 43.09
CA ASN A 281 7.38 -10.86 44.46
C ASN A 281 8.80 -10.26 44.56
N GLY A 282 9.44 -9.89 43.45
CA GLY A 282 10.76 -9.24 43.44
C GLY A 282 11.89 -10.07 44.05
N ALA A 283 11.77 -11.41 44.05
CA ALA A 283 12.74 -12.32 44.65
C ALA A 283 13.16 -13.43 43.66
N THR A 284 14.45 -13.76 43.67
CA THR A 284 15.16 -14.74 42.83
C THR A 284 14.72 -16.22 42.97
N ALA A 285 13.51 -16.52 43.47
CA ALA A 285 13.05 -17.87 43.83
C ALA A 285 11.68 -18.26 43.23
N ASN A 286 11.38 -17.85 42.00
CA ASN A 286 10.09 -18.14 41.33
C ASN A 286 10.02 -19.52 40.67
N TYR A 287 11.16 -20.20 40.55
CA TYR A 287 11.23 -21.58 40.08
C TYR A 287 12.07 -22.41 41.04
N ASP A 288 11.47 -23.45 41.62
CA ASP A 288 12.20 -24.41 42.43
C ASP A 288 12.80 -25.51 41.56
N GLY A 289 14.08 -25.42 41.21
CA GLY A 289 14.76 -26.40 40.35
C GLY A 289 14.94 -27.81 40.96
N THR A 290 14.65 -28.00 42.25
CA THR A 290 14.87 -29.28 42.94
C THR A 290 14.09 -30.43 42.31
N LEU A 291 14.72 -31.60 42.29
CA LEU A 291 14.10 -32.82 41.77
C LEU A 291 12.80 -33.11 42.57
N ASN A 292 11.74 -33.47 41.87
CA ASN A 292 10.37 -33.70 42.38
C ASN A 292 9.55 -32.45 42.76
N ASN A 293 10.16 -31.27 42.92
CA ASN A 293 9.42 -30.04 43.19
C ASN A 293 9.12 -29.26 41.91
N LYS A 294 10.13 -28.76 41.17
CA LYS A 294 9.99 -28.06 39.86
C LYS A 294 8.76 -27.17 39.75
N THR A 295 8.44 -26.42 40.80
CA THR A 295 7.24 -25.59 40.90
C THR A 295 7.52 -24.17 40.43
N CYS A 296 6.51 -23.55 39.81
CA CYS A 296 6.50 -22.11 39.58
C CYS A 296 5.53 -21.45 40.55
N SER A 297 5.94 -20.37 41.21
CA SER A 297 5.08 -19.58 42.10
C SER A 297 5.37 -18.10 41.94
N ALA A 298 4.44 -17.25 42.38
CA ALA A 298 4.60 -15.79 42.36
C ALA A 298 4.97 -15.23 40.97
N THR A 299 4.21 -15.64 39.95
CA THR A 299 4.41 -15.17 38.58
C THR A 299 3.18 -14.45 38.06
N THR A 300 3.40 -13.44 37.22
CA THR A 300 2.30 -12.76 36.50
C THR A 300 1.58 -13.69 35.51
N CYS A 301 2.17 -14.84 35.17
CA CYS A 301 1.66 -15.79 34.19
C CYS A 301 0.72 -16.84 34.80
N HIS A 302 0.97 -17.25 36.04
CA HIS A 302 0.18 -18.27 36.75
C HIS A 302 -0.73 -17.69 37.85
N GLY A 303 -0.64 -16.39 38.12
CA GLY A 303 -1.45 -15.71 39.15
C GLY A 303 -1.27 -16.38 40.51
N SER A 304 -2.38 -16.75 41.16
CA SER A 304 -2.37 -17.49 42.42
C SER A 304 -2.11 -19.00 42.26
N GLY A 305 -1.92 -19.50 41.04
CA GLY A 305 -1.62 -20.91 40.76
C GLY A 305 -0.17 -21.28 41.10
N ILE A 306 0.02 -22.53 41.55
CA ILE A 306 1.35 -23.09 41.87
C ILE A 306 1.59 -24.35 41.00
N PRO A 307 1.72 -24.21 39.67
CA PRO A 307 1.86 -25.36 38.78
C PRO A 307 3.23 -26.04 38.92
N LYS A 308 3.28 -27.35 38.63
CA LYS A 308 4.52 -28.13 38.53
C LYS A 308 4.96 -28.26 37.06
N TRP A 309 6.23 -27.98 36.79
CA TRP A 309 6.87 -28.18 35.50
C TRP A 309 6.84 -29.66 35.12
N GLY A 310 6.45 -29.96 33.88
CA GLY A 310 6.21 -31.32 33.37
C GLY A 310 4.80 -31.86 33.63
N GLY A 311 3.92 -31.12 34.32
CA GLY A 311 2.54 -31.53 34.58
C GLY A 311 1.60 -31.46 33.38
N THR A 312 0.49 -32.21 33.44
CA THR A 312 -0.56 -32.24 32.40
C THR A 312 -1.54 -31.09 32.61
N LEU A 313 -1.94 -30.42 31.52
CA LEU A 313 -2.99 -29.39 31.55
C LEU A 313 -4.38 -30.03 31.60
N TYR A 314 -5.31 -29.44 32.37
CA TYR A 314 -6.69 -29.92 32.47
C TYR A 314 -7.45 -29.84 31.13
N SER A 315 -7.28 -28.75 30.38
CA SER A 315 -7.89 -28.54 29.07
C SER A 315 -6.87 -27.95 28.09
N ALA A 316 -7.05 -28.26 26.80
CA ALA A 316 -6.32 -27.61 25.72
C ALA A 316 -6.79 -26.17 25.50
N VAL A 317 -8.03 -25.84 25.89
CA VAL A 317 -8.62 -24.49 25.75
C VAL A 317 -8.01 -23.56 26.80
N GLN A 318 -7.44 -22.44 26.37
CA GLN A 318 -6.61 -21.57 27.20
C GLN A 318 -7.30 -21.07 28.47
N CYS A 319 -8.55 -20.61 28.38
CA CYS A 319 -9.30 -20.07 29.53
C CYS A 319 -9.78 -21.18 30.49
N GLU A 320 -10.11 -22.36 29.96
CA GLU A 320 -10.59 -23.50 30.76
C GLU A 320 -9.49 -24.10 31.64
N LYS A 321 -8.22 -23.77 31.38
CA LYS A 321 -7.11 -24.11 32.27
C LYS A 321 -7.25 -23.50 33.67
N CYS A 322 -8.06 -22.45 33.81
CA CYS A 322 -8.28 -21.73 35.07
C CYS A 322 -9.77 -21.57 35.44
N HIS A 323 -10.64 -21.20 34.48
CA HIS A 323 -11.99 -20.70 34.79
C HIS A 323 -13.10 -21.76 34.82
N GLY A 324 -12.83 -22.99 34.39
CA GLY A 324 -13.84 -24.03 34.21
C GLY A 324 -14.28 -24.15 32.73
N SER A 325 -15.13 -25.14 32.40
CA SER A 325 -15.45 -25.48 31.01
C SER A 325 -16.92 -25.24 30.67
N ALA A 326 -17.18 -24.59 29.53
CA ALA A 326 -18.53 -24.43 29.00
C ALA A 326 -19.17 -25.76 28.55
N ALA A 327 -18.35 -26.78 28.29
CA ALA A 327 -18.81 -28.11 27.89
C ALA A 327 -19.31 -28.96 29.08
N ILE A 328 -18.93 -28.61 30.31
CA ILE A 328 -19.23 -29.39 31.52
C ILE A 328 -20.04 -28.51 32.46
N GLY A 329 -21.24 -28.97 32.81
CA GLY A 329 -22.09 -28.30 33.79
C GLY A 329 -21.88 -28.91 35.17
N PRO A 330 -21.79 -28.10 36.25
CA PRO A 330 -21.73 -26.63 36.30
C PRO A 330 -20.41 -26.04 35.78
N PHE A 331 -20.43 -24.87 35.13
CA PHE A 331 -19.23 -24.26 34.49
C PHE A 331 -17.97 -24.26 35.39
N TYR A 332 -18.12 -23.91 36.67
CA TYR A 332 -17.02 -23.85 37.66
C TYR A 332 -16.65 -25.21 38.29
N SER A 333 -17.16 -26.35 37.80
CA SER A 333 -16.83 -27.66 38.37
C SER A 333 -15.40 -28.11 38.07
N THR A 334 -14.71 -27.41 37.16
CA THR A 334 -13.39 -27.79 36.66
C THR A 334 -12.39 -26.64 36.75
N SER A 335 -12.76 -25.54 37.40
CA SER A 335 -11.88 -24.39 37.62
C SER A 335 -10.72 -24.71 38.55
N TYR A 336 -9.64 -23.94 38.43
CA TYR A 336 -8.42 -24.08 39.21
C TYR A 336 -8.00 -22.72 39.81
N PRO A 337 -7.58 -22.64 41.08
CA PRO A 337 -7.38 -23.76 42.01
C PRO A 337 -8.65 -24.25 42.72
N THR A 338 -9.76 -23.50 42.67
CA THR A 338 -10.99 -23.79 43.42
C THR A 338 -12.14 -24.15 42.48
N GLN A 339 -12.83 -25.27 42.76
CA GLN A 339 -14.01 -25.74 42.02
C GLN A 339 -15.30 -25.40 42.79
N VAL A 340 -16.38 -25.01 42.08
CA VAL A 340 -17.69 -24.66 42.65
C VAL A 340 -18.82 -25.26 41.80
N THR A 341 -19.80 -25.90 42.44
CA THR A 341 -20.88 -26.65 41.73
C THR A 341 -22.31 -26.22 42.08
N VAL A 342 -22.52 -25.37 43.09
CA VAL A 342 -23.88 -25.02 43.55
C VAL A 342 -24.43 -23.84 42.74
N ALA A 343 -25.58 -24.00 42.09
CA ALA A 343 -26.20 -22.98 41.21
C ALA A 343 -26.67 -21.70 41.93
N THR A 344 -26.86 -21.74 43.25
CA THR A 344 -27.18 -20.56 44.05
C THR A 344 -25.95 -19.68 44.33
N ASP A 345 -24.73 -20.22 44.14
CA ASP A 345 -23.50 -19.45 44.18
C ASP A 345 -23.43 -18.54 42.95
N THR A 346 -23.11 -17.26 43.15
CA THR A 346 -23.04 -16.26 42.06
C THR A 346 -21.98 -16.59 41.02
N LYS A 347 -20.95 -17.38 41.37
CA LYS A 347 -19.97 -17.91 40.41
C LYS A 347 -20.69 -18.83 39.42
N VAL A 348 -21.48 -19.79 39.88
CA VAL A 348 -22.22 -20.70 38.99
C VAL A 348 -23.42 -19.98 38.37
N GLY A 349 -24.40 -19.54 39.18
CA GLY A 349 -25.58 -18.80 38.76
C GLY A 349 -26.23 -19.33 37.46
N ALA A 350 -26.63 -18.41 36.59
CA ALA A 350 -27.24 -18.71 35.29
C ALA A 350 -26.21 -19.04 34.18
N HIS A 351 -24.92 -19.24 34.49
CA HIS A 351 -23.91 -19.53 33.45
C HIS A 351 -24.30 -20.76 32.62
N ASN A 352 -24.73 -21.86 33.25
CA ASN A 352 -25.13 -23.05 32.50
C ASN A 352 -26.30 -22.77 31.54
N ASN A 353 -27.28 -21.97 31.95
CA ASN A 353 -28.43 -21.65 31.11
C ASN A 353 -28.04 -20.83 29.87
N HIS A 354 -27.08 -19.92 30.01
CA HIS A 354 -26.61 -19.06 28.92
C HIS A 354 -25.56 -19.74 28.04
N LEU A 355 -24.54 -20.36 28.63
CA LEU A 355 -23.43 -21.00 27.91
C LEU A 355 -23.85 -22.29 27.21
N ARG A 356 -25.03 -22.85 27.54
CA ARG A 356 -25.54 -24.12 27.02
C ARG A 356 -27.00 -24.02 26.59
N ALA A 357 -27.39 -22.82 26.15
CA ALA A 357 -28.70 -22.55 25.58
C ALA A 357 -28.83 -23.32 24.25
N ASN A 358 -29.34 -24.55 24.35
CA ASN A 358 -29.89 -25.48 23.35
C ASN A 358 -29.74 -26.95 23.85
N GLN A 359 -29.35 -27.17 25.11
CA GLN A 359 -29.04 -28.51 25.64
C GLN A 359 -29.84 -28.85 26.91
N VAL A 360 -31.03 -29.43 26.74
CA VAL A 360 -31.90 -29.82 27.89
C VAL A 360 -31.29 -30.92 28.75
N THR A 361 -30.54 -31.85 28.16
CA THR A 361 -29.92 -32.98 28.88
C THR A 361 -28.81 -32.55 29.83
N SER A 362 -28.46 -31.26 29.86
CA SER A 362 -27.37 -30.77 30.72
C SER A 362 -27.67 -29.44 31.41
N GLY A 363 -28.96 -29.13 31.56
CA GLY A 363 -29.43 -27.99 32.34
C GLY A 363 -29.45 -26.65 31.59
N GLY A 364 -29.56 -26.64 30.26
CA GLY A 364 -29.80 -25.43 29.45
C GLY A 364 -31.20 -25.40 28.80
N HIS A 365 -31.59 -24.28 28.20
CA HIS A 365 -32.93 -24.06 27.60
C HIS A 365 -32.94 -24.17 26.06
N LYS A 366 -34.12 -24.25 25.41
CA LYS A 366 -34.25 -24.41 23.94
C LYS A 366 -34.60 -23.13 23.14
N TYR A 367 -34.42 -21.94 23.73
CA TYR A 367 -34.92 -20.68 23.15
C TYR A 367 -33.87 -19.84 22.41
N SER A 368 -32.59 -20.21 22.48
CA SER A 368 -31.50 -19.55 21.78
C SER A 368 -30.37 -20.51 21.46
N SER A 369 -29.34 -20.00 20.78
CA SER A 369 -28.00 -20.59 20.79
C SER A 369 -27.23 -20.23 22.06
N ASP A 370 -26.11 -20.91 22.28
CA ASP A 370 -25.15 -20.63 23.34
C ASP A 370 -24.70 -19.16 23.30
N ILE A 371 -24.76 -18.50 24.45
CA ILE A 371 -24.34 -17.11 24.61
C ILE A 371 -22.83 -17.07 24.85
N ALA A 372 -22.12 -16.29 24.04
CA ALA A 372 -20.68 -16.11 24.22
C ALA A 372 -20.39 -15.35 25.52
N CYS A 373 -19.31 -15.70 26.22
CA CYS A 373 -18.91 -15.03 27.47
C CYS A 373 -18.75 -13.50 27.30
N ALA A 374 -18.28 -13.09 26.12
CA ALA A 374 -18.08 -11.68 25.73
C ALA A 374 -19.37 -10.85 25.71
N GLU A 375 -20.55 -11.50 25.72
CA GLU A 375 -21.82 -10.79 25.80
C GLU A 375 -22.14 -10.29 27.21
N CYS A 376 -21.46 -10.79 28.25
CA CYS A 376 -21.67 -10.38 29.63
C CYS A 376 -20.48 -9.59 30.18
N HIS A 377 -19.26 -10.09 29.95
CA HIS A 377 -18.04 -9.52 30.52
C HIS A 377 -16.92 -9.51 29.48
N THR A 378 -15.88 -8.72 29.73
CA THR A 378 -14.70 -8.72 28.88
C THR A 378 -14.03 -10.09 28.93
N VAL A 379 -13.81 -10.72 27.78
CA VAL A 379 -13.00 -11.94 27.66
C VAL A 379 -11.59 -11.52 27.28
N PRO A 380 -10.60 -11.69 28.17
CA PRO A 380 -9.25 -11.20 27.92
C PRO A 380 -8.57 -12.00 26.81
N ALA A 381 -7.91 -11.30 25.89
CA ALA A 381 -7.18 -11.91 24.78
C ALA A 381 -5.91 -12.66 25.23
N SER A 382 -5.41 -12.36 26.43
CA SER A 382 -4.26 -13.02 27.04
C SER A 382 -4.37 -12.96 28.57
N VAL A 383 -3.63 -13.83 29.26
CA VAL A 383 -3.67 -13.89 30.73
C VAL A 383 -3.21 -12.59 31.39
N ASN A 384 -2.41 -11.77 30.70
CA ASN A 384 -1.87 -10.49 31.18
C ASN A 384 -2.59 -9.26 30.62
N ALA A 385 -3.72 -9.44 29.91
CA ALA A 385 -4.50 -8.30 29.42
C ALA A 385 -5.02 -7.47 30.59
N ALA A 386 -5.07 -6.14 30.41
CA ALA A 386 -5.69 -5.24 31.37
C ALA A 386 -7.18 -5.60 31.55
N GLY A 387 -7.65 -5.64 32.80
CA GLY A 387 -8.97 -6.13 33.20
C GLY A 387 -9.10 -7.66 33.36
N HIS A 388 -8.02 -8.39 33.64
CA HIS A 388 -8.07 -9.85 33.93
C HIS A 388 -7.51 -10.23 35.30
N MET A 389 -6.18 -10.26 35.48
CA MET A 389 -5.52 -10.58 36.77
C MET A 389 -4.96 -9.34 37.48
N ASP A 390 -5.32 -8.15 37.00
CA ASP A 390 -4.89 -6.85 37.49
C ASP A 390 -5.90 -6.17 38.42
N THR A 391 -7.16 -6.63 38.44
CA THR A 391 -8.23 -6.08 39.29
C THR A 391 -8.73 -7.10 40.32
N ALA A 392 -9.23 -6.61 41.46
CA ALA A 392 -9.80 -7.46 42.51
C ALA A 392 -11.18 -7.99 42.08
N LEU A 393 -11.50 -9.23 42.47
CA LEU A 393 -12.81 -9.83 42.23
C LEU A 393 -13.96 -8.97 42.77
N PRO A 394 -15.15 -8.97 42.13
CA PRO A 394 -15.58 -9.81 41.00
C PRO A 394 -15.22 -9.24 39.61
N ALA A 395 -15.34 -10.07 38.55
CA ALA A 395 -15.08 -9.66 37.17
C ALA A 395 -15.99 -8.51 36.70
N GLU A 396 -15.44 -7.61 35.87
CA GLU A 396 -16.15 -6.45 35.34
C GLU A 396 -17.16 -6.85 34.24
N LEU A 397 -18.42 -6.44 34.42
CA LEU A 397 -19.48 -6.65 33.43
C LEU A 397 -19.55 -5.45 32.46
N THR A 398 -19.14 -5.66 31.22
CA THR A 398 -19.07 -4.62 30.17
C THR A 398 -20.15 -4.74 29.10
N PHE A 399 -20.86 -5.88 29.05
CA PHE A 399 -21.90 -6.28 28.09
C PHE A 399 -21.54 -6.13 26.61
N GLY A 400 -21.75 -7.19 25.83
CA GLY A 400 -21.41 -7.25 24.41
C GLY A 400 -22.44 -6.59 23.49
N THR A 401 -22.20 -6.74 22.19
CA THR A 401 -23.04 -6.14 21.14
C THR A 401 -24.45 -6.71 21.15
N LEU A 402 -24.60 -8.02 21.33
CA LEU A 402 -25.90 -8.65 21.32
C LEU A 402 -26.77 -8.13 22.46
N ALA A 403 -26.22 -8.05 23.68
CA ALA A 403 -26.92 -7.51 24.83
C ALA A 403 -27.35 -6.03 24.64
N LYS A 404 -26.61 -5.25 23.85
CA LYS A 404 -26.83 -3.82 23.55
C LYS A 404 -27.69 -3.56 22.30
N THR A 405 -28.14 -4.60 21.60
CA THR A 405 -28.95 -4.48 20.38
C THR A 405 -30.13 -3.53 20.57
N GLY A 406 -30.35 -2.62 19.63
CA GLY A 406 -31.38 -1.58 19.73
C GLY A 406 -30.94 -0.32 20.50
N GLY A 407 -29.64 -0.12 20.71
CA GLY A 407 -29.11 1.04 21.43
C GLY A 407 -29.35 0.98 22.94
N LEU A 408 -29.57 -0.22 23.47
CA LEU A 408 -29.85 -0.44 24.88
C LEU A 408 -28.59 -0.24 25.72
N ILE A 409 -28.80 0.07 26.99
CA ILE A 409 -27.73 0.20 27.99
C ILE A 409 -27.97 -0.87 29.07
N PRO A 410 -27.48 -2.10 28.86
CA PRO A 410 -27.59 -3.19 29.83
C PRO A 410 -26.99 -2.82 31.18
N ALA A 411 -27.62 -3.28 32.27
CA ALA A 411 -27.12 -3.09 33.62
C ALA A 411 -27.30 -4.35 34.47
N PHE A 412 -26.32 -4.60 35.33
CA PHE A 412 -26.37 -5.63 36.38
C PHE A 412 -26.17 -4.98 37.75
N ASN A 413 -27.13 -5.18 38.64
CA ASN A 413 -26.99 -4.74 40.04
C ASN A 413 -26.25 -5.82 40.83
N THR A 414 -25.02 -5.56 41.28
CA THR A 414 -24.19 -6.52 41.99
C THR A 414 -24.70 -6.86 43.39
N THR A 415 -25.47 -5.98 44.02
CA THR A 415 -26.08 -6.20 45.34
C THR A 415 -27.32 -7.10 45.25
N SER A 416 -28.26 -6.76 44.37
CA SER A 416 -29.51 -7.50 44.21
C SER A 416 -29.43 -8.65 43.20
N ARG A 417 -28.31 -8.76 42.46
CA ARG A 417 -28.04 -9.77 41.42
C ARG A 417 -29.05 -9.74 40.26
N GLN A 418 -29.63 -8.57 39.98
CA GLN A 418 -30.65 -8.41 38.95
C GLN A 418 -30.05 -7.85 37.66
N CYS A 419 -30.46 -8.43 36.53
CA CYS A 419 -30.16 -7.88 35.21
C CYS A 419 -31.32 -7.01 34.73
N SER A 420 -31.02 -5.92 34.01
CA SER A 420 -32.03 -5.01 33.48
C SER A 420 -31.58 -4.37 32.17
N ASN A 421 -32.56 -3.89 31.39
CA ASN A 421 -32.34 -3.15 30.14
C ASN A 421 -31.43 -3.86 29.11
N THR A 422 -31.50 -5.20 29.07
CA THR A 422 -30.78 -6.01 28.08
C THR A 422 -31.67 -6.34 26.90
N TYR A 423 -31.07 -6.61 25.73
CA TYR A 423 -31.79 -7.10 24.56
C TYR A 423 -32.53 -8.42 24.85
N CYS A 424 -31.94 -9.36 25.61
CA CYS A 424 -32.53 -10.68 25.84
C CYS A 424 -33.67 -10.66 26.89
N HIS A 425 -33.56 -9.82 27.93
CA HIS A 425 -34.53 -9.66 29.00
C HIS A 425 -34.55 -8.19 29.48
N GLY A 426 -35.47 -7.39 28.91
CA GLY A 426 -35.50 -5.95 29.15
C GLY A 426 -36.82 -5.26 28.79
N ALA A 427 -36.91 -3.96 29.10
CA ALA A 427 -38.13 -3.15 29.01
C ALA A 427 -38.70 -3.02 27.58
N THR A 428 -37.83 -3.03 26.57
CA THR A 428 -38.13 -2.66 25.17
C THR A 428 -38.79 -3.74 24.33
N ILE A 429 -38.81 -4.99 24.78
CA ILE A 429 -39.54 -6.06 24.10
C ILE A 429 -41.01 -6.05 24.55
N THR A 430 -41.90 -5.65 23.65
CA THR A 430 -43.33 -5.43 23.97
C THR A 430 -44.04 -6.71 24.42
N GLY A 431 -44.79 -6.63 25.52
CA GLY A 431 -45.70 -7.70 25.97
C GLY A 431 -45.13 -8.78 26.90
N GLY A 432 -43.83 -8.74 27.25
CA GLY A 432 -43.23 -9.68 28.22
C GLY A 432 -43.55 -9.36 29.70
N THR A 433 -43.68 -10.38 30.55
CA THR A 433 -44.08 -10.25 31.97
C THR A 433 -42.94 -10.26 32.99
N ASN A 434 -41.75 -10.77 32.64
CA ASN A 434 -40.60 -10.83 33.57
C ASN A 434 -39.33 -10.30 32.90
N LYS A 435 -39.13 -8.98 32.96
CA LYS A 435 -38.10 -8.25 32.21
C LYS A 435 -36.85 -7.89 33.04
N THR A 436 -36.77 -8.34 34.29
CA THR A 436 -35.68 -8.04 35.22
C THR A 436 -35.29 -9.28 36.04
N PRO A 437 -34.72 -10.32 35.42
CA PRO A 437 -34.42 -11.58 36.09
C PRO A 437 -33.28 -11.46 37.11
N THR A 438 -33.27 -12.36 38.10
CA THR A 438 -32.22 -12.48 39.12
C THR A 438 -31.25 -13.62 38.75
N TRP A 439 -29.94 -13.34 38.72
CA TRP A 439 -28.89 -14.19 38.14
C TRP A 439 -28.77 -15.61 38.70
N ASN A 440 -29.09 -15.80 39.98
CA ASN A 440 -28.98 -17.09 40.67
C ASN A 440 -30.35 -17.65 41.09
N VAL A 441 -31.41 -17.24 40.38
CA VAL A 441 -32.81 -17.71 40.55
C VAL A 441 -33.30 -18.25 39.21
N ALA A 442 -34.12 -19.31 39.22
CA ALA A 442 -34.67 -19.88 38.00
C ALA A 442 -35.57 -18.89 37.25
N TYR A 443 -35.33 -18.73 35.94
CA TYR A 443 -36.05 -17.78 35.07
C TYR A 443 -37.01 -18.45 34.09
N LEU A 444 -36.62 -19.57 33.47
CA LEU A 444 -37.42 -20.34 32.52
C LEU A 444 -37.67 -21.74 33.06
N ASN A 445 -38.87 -22.29 32.83
CA ASN A 445 -39.28 -23.60 33.38
C ASN A 445 -39.49 -24.66 32.29
N GLY A 446 -39.22 -24.35 31.02
CA GLY A 446 -39.31 -25.28 29.89
C GLY A 446 -40.74 -25.48 29.35
N THR A 447 -41.62 -24.50 29.55
CA THR A 447 -43.04 -24.57 29.15
C THR A 447 -43.38 -23.52 28.08
N SER A 448 -44.48 -23.70 27.35
CA SER A 448 -44.93 -22.71 26.35
C SER A 448 -45.32 -21.35 26.94
N ALA A 449 -45.50 -21.26 28.26
CA ALA A 449 -45.69 -20.00 28.96
C ALA A 449 -44.41 -19.15 29.04
N ASP A 450 -43.23 -19.76 28.85
CA ASP A 450 -41.92 -19.09 28.90
C ASP A 450 -41.77 -18.01 27.82
N CYS A 451 -42.45 -18.15 26.67
CA CYS A 451 -42.43 -17.13 25.60
C CYS A 451 -42.90 -15.77 26.13
N GLY A 452 -43.93 -15.80 26.99
CA GLY A 452 -44.53 -14.62 27.62
C GLY A 452 -43.63 -13.93 28.64
N SER A 453 -42.55 -14.56 29.08
CA SER A 453 -41.57 -13.94 29.99
C SER A 453 -40.82 -12.81 29.29
N CYS A 454 -40.45 -13.01 28.03
CA CYS A 454 -39.63 -12.08 27.26
C CYS A 454 -40.47 -11.15 26.36
N HIS A 455 -41.44 -11.68 25.59
CA HIS A 455 -42.27 -10.92 24.65
C HIS A 455 -43.74 -11.38 24.63
N GLY A 456 -44.64 -10.56 24.06
CA GLY A 456 -46.03 -10.97 23.84
C GLY A 456 -46.14 -12.10 22.81
N ASN A 457 -47.10 -13.02 22.96
CA ASN A 457 -47.26 -14.19 22.07
C ASN A 457 -48.65 -14.19 21.40
N PRO A 458 -48.83 -13.59 20.21
CA PRO A 458 -47.84 -12.84 19.42
C PRO A 458 -47.62 -11.39 19.94
N PRO A 459 -46.55 -10.70 19.50
CA PRO A 459 -46.31 -9.31 19.91
C PRO A 459 -47.42 -8.37 19.40
N ALA A 460 -47.93 -7.48 20.27
CA ALA A 460 -48.99 -6.53 19.93
C ALA A 460 -48.46 -5.37 19.04
N THR A 461 -48.22 -5.64 17.77
CA THR A 461 -47.70 -4.69 16.77
C THR A 461 -48.57 -4.72 15.51
N ALA A 462 -48.49 -3.67 14.68
CA ALA A 462 -49.31 -3.54 13.47
C ALA A 462 -49.19 -4.77 12.53
N GLY A 463 -47.98 -5.32 12.37
CA GLY A 463 -47.73 -6.51 11.53
C GLY A 463 -48.24 -7.84 12.09
N HIS A 464 -48.71 -7.88 13.34
CA HIS A 464 -49.29 -9.06 13.97
C HIS A 464 -50.80 -8.92 14.21
N THR A 465 -51.42 -7.83 13.72
CA THR A 465 -52.86 -7.60 13.83
C THR A 465 -53.62 -8.71 13.10
N GLY A 466 -54.45 -9.47 13.81
CA GLY A 466 -55.25 -10.57 13.25
C GLY A 466 -54.50 -11.90 13.06
N VAL A 467 -53.26 -12.01 13.52
CA VAL A 467 -52.46 -13.25 13.46
C VAL A 467 -52.65 -14.06 14.75
N ALA A 468 -52.95 -15.35 14.66
CA ALA A 468 -53.11 -16.22 15.82
C ALA A 468 -51.76 -16.70 16.39
N ALA A 469 -51.71 -17.01 17.69
CA ALA A 469 -50.49 -17.40 18.43
C ALA A 469 -49.89 -18.78 18.04
N ASP A 470 -50.47 -19.46 17.07
CA ASP A 470 -50.04 -20.73 16.48
C ASP A 470 -49.76 -20.61 14.97
N GLN A 471 -49.70 -19.40 14.41
CA GLN A 471 -49.46 -19.15 12.98
C GLN A 471 -48.10 -18.53 12.67
N CYS A 472 -47.15 -18.58 13.61
CA CYS A 472 -45.85 -17.92 13.48
C CYS A 472 -45.04 -18.40 12.27
N ASN A 473 -45.09 -19.69 11.92
CA ASN A 473 -44.25 -20.29 10.87
C ASN A 473 -44.51 -19.71 9.46
N ALA A 474 -45.69 -19.13 9.22
CA ALA A 474 -46.04 -18.54 7.92
C ALA A 474 -45.17 -17.34 7.57
N CYS A 475 -44.76 -16.56 8.58
CA CYS A 475 -43.90 -15.39 8.42
C CYS A 475 -42.51 -15.58 9.03
N HIS A 476 -42.40 -16.38 10.10
CA HIS A 476 -41.18 -16.69 10.84
C HIS A 476 -40.82 -18.17 10.70
N PRO A 477 -40.17 -18.58 9.60
CA PRO A 477 -39.95 -19.99 9.28
C PRO A 477 -38.99 -20.73 10.22
N HIS A 478 -38.44 -20.03 11.22
CA HIS A 478 -37.55 -20.59 12.24
C HIS A 478 -38.28 -20.99 13.54
N VAL A 479 -39.58 -20.71 13.63
CA VAL A 479 -40.46 -21.12 14.73
C VAL A 479 -41.66 -21.92 14.20
N ASN A 480 -41.89 -23.08 14.79
CA ASN A 480 -43.01 -23.96 14.48
C ASN A 480 -44.30 -23.46 15.16
N ASN A 481 -45.45 -23.88 14.63
CA ASN A 481 -46.77 -23.55 15.17
C ASN A 481 -46.99 -24.05 16.61
N ASN A 482 -46.28 -25.10 17.04
CA ASN A 482 -46.29 -25.60 18.42
C ASN A 482 -45.35 -24.81 19.36
N ARG A 483 -44.82 -23.65 18.91
CA ARG A 483 -43.94 -22.75 19.67
C ARG A 483 -42.60 -23.37 20.05
N THR A 484 -42.19 -24.38 19.28
CA THR A 484 -40.81 -24.88 19.29
C THR A 484 -40.02 -24.27 18.15
N PHE A 485 -38.70 -24.23 18.28
CA PHE A 485 -37.81 -23.69 17.25
C PHE A 485 -37.27 -24.84 16.40
N ASN A 486 -37.40 -24.74 15.09
CA ASN A 486 -36.64 -25.57 14.15
C ASN A 486 -35.23 -24.99 13.92
N ASP A 487 -35.03 -23.69 14.14
CA ASP A 487 -33.71 -23.06 14.17
C ASP A 487 -33.61 -22.01 15.28
N VAL A 488 -33.03 -22.40 16.42
CA VAL A 488 -32.82 -21.52 17.58
C VAL A 488 -31.77 -20.43 17.33
N THR A 489 -30.96 -20.56 16.28
CA THR A 489 -29.92 -19.56 15.94
C THR A 489 -30.52 -18.26 15.39
N LYS A 490 -31.83 -18.26 15.07
CA LYS A 490 -32.55 -17.13 14.47
C LYS A 490 -33.41 -16.33 15.44
N HIS A 491 -33.69 -16.86 16.64
CA HIS A 491 -34.68 -16.26 17.52
C HIS A 491 -34.20 -15.01 18.29
N ILE A 492 -32.94 -15.02 18.75
CA ILE A 492 -32.33 -13.90 19.50
C ILE A 492 -31.01 -13.44 18.88
N ASN A 493 -30.93 -13.43 17.55
CA ASN A 493 -29.71 -13.08 16.81
C ASN A 493 -29.56 -11.56 16.54
N GLY A 494 -30.44 -10.74 17.08
CA GLY A 494 -30.45 -9.29 16.84
C GLY A 494 -31.08 -8.86 15.51
N ALA A 495 -31.65 -9.78 14.72
CA ALA A 495 -32.31 -9.51 13.44
C ALA A 495 -33.78 -9.97 13.43
N LEU A 496 -34.58 -9.37 12.54
CA LEU A 496 -35.98 -9.74 12.34
C LEU A 496 -36.08 -10.71 11.15
N ASP A 497 -36.13 -12.00 11.44
CA ASP A 497 -36.13 -13.07 10.43
C ASP A 497 -37.54 -13.36 9.89
N GLY A 498 -37.89 -12.76 8.73
CA GLY A 498 -39.14 -12.94 7.99
C GLY A 498 -38.99 -13.68 6.63
N GLY A 499 -40.06 -14.32 6.14
CA GLY A 499 -40.12 -15.05 4.86
C GLY A 499 -40.16 -14.20 3.57
N ILE A 500 -40.27 -14.85 2.40
CA ILE A 500 -40.39 -14.20 1.07
C ILE A 500 -41.89 -13.98 0.74
N SER A 501 -42.26 -12.77 0.31
CA SER A 501 -43.65 -12.44 -0.08
C SER A 501 -44.16 -13.30 -1.24
N GLY A 502 -45.47 -13.63 -1.22
CA GLY A 502 -46.18 -14.27 -2.33
C GLY A 502 -46.66 -13.31 -3.43
N GLY A 503 -46.46 -12.00 -3.26
CA GLY A 503 -46.99 -10.94 -4.13
C GLY A 503 -48.37 -10.43 -3.71
N GLY A 504 -48.79 -9.28 -4.25
CA GLY A 504 -50.09 -8.64 -4.00
C GLY A 504 -50.22 -7.98 -2.62
N GLN A 505 -49.10 -7.71 -1.93
CA GLN A 505 -49.05 -7.05 -0.63
C GLN A 505 -48.32 -5.71 -0.74
N ALA A 506 -48.71 -4.74 0.09
CA ALA A 506 -48.04 -3.44 0.16
C ALA A 506 -46.54 -3.61 0.44
N CYS A 507 -45.71 -2.95 -0.35
CA CYS A 507 -44.26 -3.09 -0.32
C CYS A 507 -43.67 -2.71 1.05
N TYR A 508 -44.12 -1.63 1.68
CA TYR A 508 -43.60 -1.18 2.98
C TYR A 508 -43.96 -2.09 4.15
N GLY A 509 -44.90 -3.02 3.97
CA GLY A 509 -45.13 -4.09 4.95
C GLY A 509 -43.89 -4.96 5.18
N CYS A 510 -43.02 -5.11 4.17
CA CYS A 510 -41.75 -5.84 4.27
C CYS A 510 -40.50 -4.98 3.99
N HIS A 511 -40.65 -3.89 3.24
CA HIS A 511 -39.57 -3.01 2.78
C HIS A 511 -39.61 -1.62 3.42
N GLY A 512 -40.15 -1.49 4.64
CA GLY A 512 -40.33 -0.20 5.33
C GLY A 512 -39.07 0.65 5.51
N ALA A 513 -37.87 0.07 5.37
CA ALA A 513 -36.60 0.79 5.41
C ALA A 513 -36.45 1.88 4.34
N TYR A 514 -37.17 1.78 3.21
CA TYR A 514 -37.11 2.79 2.14
C TYR A 514 -38.14 3.91 2.30
N GLN A 515 -39.20 3.69 3.08
CA GLN A 515 -40.33 4.60 3.19
C GLN A 515 -39.91 6.01 3.62
N THR A 516 -39.09 6.11 4.66
CA THR A 516 -38.68 7.40 5.24
C THR A 516 -37.86 8.26 4.27
N ALA A 517 -37.11 7.63 3.37
CA ALA A 517 -36.14 8.28 2.50
C ALA A 517 -36.62 8.45 1.05
N MET A 518 -37.56 7.62 0.57
CA MET A 518 -37.97 7.64 -0.85
C MET A 518 -39.39 8.13 -1.09
N GLU A 519 -40.30 7.97 -0.12
CA GLU A 519 -41.67 8.45 -0.27
C GLU A 519 -41.74 9.97 -0.30
N ASP A 520 -42.62 10.48 -1.14
CA ASP A 520 -42.96 11.88 -1.21
C ASP A 520 -43.68 12.38 0.06
N GLY A 521 -44.06 13.67 0.05
CA GLY A 521 -44.79 14.29 1.15
C GLY A 521 -46.30 14.31 0.99
N ALA A 522 -46.85 13.84 -0.14
CA ALA A 522 -48.23 14.09 -0.55
C ALA A 522 -49.10 12.83 -0.34
N GLY A 523 -49.35 12.46 0.91
CA GLY A 523 -50.17 11.30 1.26
C GLY A 523 -50.34 11.13 2.77
N THR A 524 -50.95 10.02 3.21
CA THR A 524 -51.14 9.70 4.65
C THR A 524 -49.85 9.20 5.34
N LYS A 525 -48.77 9.00 4.57
CA LYS A 525 -47.48 8.48 5.01
C LYS A 525 -46.37 9.44 4.55
N THR A 526 -45.77 10.18 5.46
CA THR A 526 -44.72 11.17 5.12
C THR A 526 -43.32 10.61 5.38
N GLY A 527 -42.44 10.63 4.36
CA GLY A 527 -41.04 10.27 4.54
C GLY A 527 -40.25 11.37 5.25
N ALA A 528 -39.84 11.18 6.50
CA ALA A 528 -39.23 12.23 7.32
C ALA A 528 -37.83 12.69 6.85
N THR A 529 -37.11 11.91 6.05
CA THR A 529 -35.72 12.19 5.64
C THR A 529 -35.52 12.29 4.12
N ARG A 530 -36.59 12.28 3.33
CA ARG A 530 -36.55 12.31 1.86
C ARG A 530 -35.67 13.42 1.26
N ALA A 531 -35.79 14.65 1.78
CA ALA A 531 -34.98 15.78 1.33
C ALA A 531 -33.48 15.70 1.70
N SER A 532 -33.06 14.71 2.50
CA SER A 532 -31.67 14.51 2.91
C SER A 532 -30.86 13.66 1.93
N TYR A 533 -31.51 12.98 0.98
CA TYR A 533 -30.87 12.04 0.07
C TYR A 533 -31.21 12.32 -1.40
N TYR A 534 -30.41 11.82 -2.32
CA TYR A 534 -30.76 11.74 -3.73
C TYR A 534 -31.41 10.40 -4.01
N HIS A 535 -32.56 10.41 -4.68
CA HIS A 535 -33.35 9.22 -4.99
C HIS A 535 -34.35 9.54 -6.09
N HIS A 536 -34.96 8.48 -6.65
CA HIS A 536 -36.23 8.65 -7.36
C HIS A 536 -37.31 8.87 -6.30
N VAL A 537 -37.99 10.01 -6.35
CA VAL A 537 -39.12 10.29 -5.45
C VAL A 537 -40.25 9.34 -5.80
N LEU A 538 -40.69 8.54 -4.83
CA LEU A 538 -41.77 7.58 -5.00
C LEU A 538 -43.08 8.16 -4.51
N GLY A 539 -44.14 7.91 -5.28
CA GLY A 539 -45.47 8.48 -5.04
C GLY A 539 -45.65 9.87 -5.67
N GLY A 540 -46.88 10.34 -5.62
CA GLY A 540 -47.28 11.63 -6.19
C GLY A 540 -48.75 11.93 -5.95
N ALA A 541 -49.30 12.88 -6.72
CA ALA A 541 -50.71 13.25 -6.62
C ALA A 541 -51.67 12.08 -6.95
N SER A 542 -51.19 11.04 -7.64
CA SER A 542 -52.00 9.91 -8.08
C SER A 542 -51.99 8.69 -7.14
N GLY A 543 -51.11 8.65 -6.12
CA GLY A 543 -51.05 7.57 -5.13
C GLY A 543 -49.78 7.60 -4.28
N ASP A 544 -49.74 6.77 -3.22
CA ASP A 544 -48.52 6.54 -2.45
C ASP A 544 -47.53 5.67 -3.24
N GLY A 545 -46.23 5.70 -2.92
CA GLY A 545 -45.23 4.87 -3.62
C GLY A 545 -45.29 3.37 -3.26
N ASP A 546 -46.24 2.99 -2.39
CA ASP A 546 -46.46 1.69 -1.75
C ASP A 546 -47.52 0.83 -2.49
N ILE A 547 -47.57 0.93 -3.81
CA ILE A 547 -48.60 0.25 -4.61
C ILE A 547 -48.27 -1.23 -4.82
N ALA A 548 -49.12 -2.10 -4.28
CA ALA A 548 -49.21 -3.49 -4.69
C ALA A 548 -50.09 -3.57 -5.96
N PRO A 549 -49.59 -4.13 -7.09
CA PRO A 549 -50.33 -4.15 -8.33
C PRO A 549 -51.50 -5.15 -8.23
N ASN A 550 -52.71 -4.65 -7.97
CA ASN A 550 -53.91 -5.47 -7.99
C ASN A 550 -54.29 -5.75 -9.45
N ALA A 551 -54.34 -7.02 -9.85
CA ALA A 551 -54.64 -7.49 -11.23
C ALA A 551 -53.59 -7.23 -12.33
N GLY A 552 -52.33 -6.93 -12.00
CA GLY A 552 -51.22 -6.94 -12.97
C GLY A 552 -51.07 -5.72 -13.88
N THR A 553 -51.77 -4.61 -13.60
CA THR A 553 -51.51 -3.32 -14.28
C THR A 553 -50.37 -2.59 -13.60
N TYR A 554 -49.32 -2.28 -14.37
CA TYR A 554 -48.10 -1.62 -13.88
C TYR A 554 -48.03 -0.17 -14.36
N PRO A 555 -47.49 0.75 -13.55
CA PRO A 555 -47.34 2.15 -13.93
C PRO A 555 -46.33 2.31 -15.08
N THR A 556 -46.65 3.25 -15.99
CA THR A 556 -45.82 3.60 -17.16
C THR A 556 -45.34 5.06 -17.13
N SER A 557 -45.76 5.82 -16.12
CA SER A 557 -45.35 7.21 -15.89
C SER A 557 -43.86 7.27 -15.58
N THR A 558 -43.17 8.28 -16.12
CA THR A 558 -41.76 8.58 -15.80
C THR A 558 -41.59 9.78 -14.87
N THR A 559 -42.70 10.48 -14.57
CA THR A 559 -42.71 11.68 -13.71
C THR A 559 -43.34 11.42 -12.34
N ASP A 560 -44.18 10.40 -12.25
CA ASP A 560 -44.84 9.94 -11.03
C ASP A 560 -44.58 8.43 -10.95
N VAL A 561 -43.62 8.04 -10.11
CA VAL A 561 -43.04 6.69 -10.11
C VAL A 561 -43.28 5.99 -8.76
N TYR A 562 -43.29 4.66 -8.83
CA TYR A 562 -43.62 3.75 -7.73
C TYR A 562 -42.56 2.65 -7.65
N CYS A 563 -42.52 1.87 -6.56
CA CYS A 563 -41.62 0.72 -6.46
C CYS A 563 -41.72 -0.20 -7.69
N VAL A 564 -42.95 -0.50 -8.10
CA VAL A 564 -43.26 -1.33 -9.28
C VAL A 564 -43.10 -0.62 -10.62
N SER A 565 -42.71 0.66 -10.65
CA SER A 565 -42.24 1.29 -11.89
C SER A 565 -40.94 0.64 -12.36
N CYS A 566 -40.07 0.29 -11.42
CA CYS A 566 -38.78 -0.35 -11.71
C CYS A 566 -38.83 -1.87 -11.49
N HIS A 567 -39.48 -2.30 -10.41
CA HIS A 567 -39.51 -3.69 -9.98
C HIS A 567 -40.70 -4.46 -10.51
N THR A 568 -40.55 -5.77 -10.57
CA THR A 568 -41.66 -6.70 -10.68
C THR A 568 -42.06 -7.17 -9.28
N ASP A 569 -43.34 -7.47 -9.06
CA ASP A 569 -43.83 -8.02 -7.81
C ASP A 569 -43.39 -9.49 -7.63
N HIS A 570 -43.29 -9.93 -6.37
CA HIS A 570 -42.70 -11.20 -5.97
C HIS A 570 -43.34 -12.43 -6.61
N ASN A 571 -44.63 -12.35 -6.97
CA ASN A 571 -45.35 -13.40 -7.69
C ASN A 571 -44.75 -13.72 -9.07
N TYR A 572 -43.94 -12.82 -9.67
CA TYR A 572 -43.35 -13.04 -10.99
C TYR A 572 -41.90 -13.52 -10.98
N PHE A 573 -41.11 -13.20 -9.93
CA PHE A 573 -39.67 -13.44 -9.94
C PHE A 573 -39.15 -14.34 -8.81
N ASN A 574 -40.00 -14.83 -7.89
CA ASN A 574 -39.55 -15.66 -6.76
C ASN A 574 -38.74 -16.91 -7.18
N ALA A 575 -39.02 -17.47 -8.38
CA ALA A 575 -38.26 -18.58 -8.96
C ALA A 575 -36.88 -18.18 -9.51
N SER A 576 -36.67 -16.89 -9.83
CA SER A 576 -35.42 -16.32 -10.32
C SER A 576 -35.20 -14.95 -9.67
N LYS A 577 -34.67 -14.96 -8.45
CA LYS A 577 -34.58 -13.78 -7.56
C LYS A 577 -33.75 -12.63 -8.14
N GLY A 578 -32.84 -12.93 -9.06
CA GLY A 578 -32.06 -11.93 -9.78
C GLY A 578 -32.84 -11.19 -10.86
N ALA A 579 -34.00 -11.71 -11.29
CA ALA A 579 -34.84 -11.10 -12.32
C ALA A 579 -35.93 -10.16 -11.73
N ASN A 580 -35.58 -9.39 -10.71
CA ASN A 580 -36.51 -8.55 -9.95
C ASN A 580 -36.80 -7.17 -10.59
N LEU A 581 -36.28 -6.91 -11.79
CA LEU A 581 -36.54 -5.69 -12.57
C LEU A 581 -37.52 -5.96 -13.69
N ARG A 582 -38.23 -4.92 -14.13
CA ARG A 582 -38.96 -4.92 -15.39
C ARG A 582 -37.97 -4.81 -16.56
N SER A 583 -38.31 -5.35 -17.72
CA SER A 583 -37.50 -5.21 -18.94
C SER A 583 -37.55 -3.80 -19.55
N GLY A 584 -38.53 -2.97 -19.15
CA GLY A 584 -38.69 -1.58 -19.55
C GLY A 584 -39.94 -0.95 -18.90
N ILE A 585 -40.04 0.39 -18.90
CA ILE A 585 -41.13 1.12 -18.22
C ILE A 585 -42.52 0.83 -18.79
N ALA A 586 -42.61 0.43 -20.06
CA ALA A 586 -43.86 0.03 -20.70
C ALA A 586 -44.13 -1.49 -20.63
N ALA A 587 -43.22 -2.28 -20.05
CA ALA A 587 -43.33 -3.73 -20.02
C ALA A 587 -44.32 -4.21 -18.94
N ALA A 588 -45.07 -5.28 -19.21
CA ALA A 588 -45.92 -5.89 -18.20
C ALA A 588 -45.10 -6.44 -17.01
N GLY A 589 -45.70 -6.55 -15.82
CA GLY A 589 -45.02 -7.05 -14.61
C GLY A 589 -44.48 -8.48 -14.72
N SER A 590 -45.06 -9.31 -15.60
CA SER A 590 -44.53 -10.65 -15.90
C SER A 590 -43.27 -10.62 -16.77
N SER A 591 -42.91 -9.48 -17.37
CA SER A 591 -41.69 -9.32 -18.16
C SER A 591 -40.51 -8.94 -17.27
N THR A 592 -40.00 -9.94 -16.55
CA THR A 592 -38.87 -9.82 -15.64
C THR A 592 -37.53 -9.77 -16.38
N ALA A 593 -36.57 -9.02 -15.85
CA ALA A 593 -35.21 -8.93 -16.37
C ALA A 593 -34.17 -9.07 -15.25
N ALA A 594 -33.14 -9.88 -15.49
CA ALA A 594 -32.00 -10.06 -14.60
C ALA A 594 -30.83 -9.11 -14.89
N SER A 595 -31.11 -8.01 -15.58
CA SER A 595 -30.17 -6.92 -15.87
C SER A 595 -30.93 -5.62 -16.01
N ASP A 596 -30.27 -4.50 -15.73
CA ASP A 596 -30.85 -3.16 -15.83
C ASP A 596 -30.69 -2.52 -17.23
N PHE A 597 -29.95 -3.16 -18.13
CA PHE A 597 -29.71 -2.71 -19.50
C PHE A 597 -29.85 -3.85 -20.52
N SER A 598 -30.30 -3.50 -21.73
CA SER A 598 -30.24 -4.36 -22.91
C SER A 598 -29.69 -3.59 -24.11
N ALA A 599 -28.92 -4.26 -24.96
CA ALA A 599 -28.47 -3.65 -26.22
C ALA A 599 -29.61 -3.44 -27.22
N THR A 600 -30.72 -4.17 -27.06
CA THR A 600 -31.93 -4.04 -27.88
C THR A 600 -32.97 -3.16 -27.20
N ALA A 601 -33.79 -2.47 -28.00
CA ALA A 601 -34.92 -1.70 -27.49
C ALA A 601 -35.84 -2.60 -26.63
N PRO A 602 -36.35 -2.11 -25.49
CA PRO A 602 -36.36 -0.71 -25.02
C PRO A 602 -35.10 -0.29 -24.22
N ASN A 603 -34.01 -1.04 -24.31
CA ASN A 603 -32.71 -0.79 -23.67
C ASN A 603 -32.67 -0.99 -22.14
N GLY A 604 -33.61 -1.76 -21.59
CA GLY A 604 -33.68 -2.03 -20.15
C GLY A 604 -34.39 -0.91 -19.38
N ILE A 605 -34.67 -1.15 -18.10
CA ILE A 605 -35.53 -0.27 -17.30
C ILE A 605 -34.96 1.14 -17.17
N CYS A 606 -33.65 1.27 -16.88
CA CYS A 606 -33.02 2.57 -16.66
C CYS A 606 -33.09 3.44 -17.92
N VAL A 607 -32.64 2.93 -19.06
CA VAL A 607 -32.59 3.72 -20.31
C VAL A 607 -33.99 3.95 -20.88
N SER A 608 -34.95 3.04 -20.67
CA SER A 608 -36.33 3.27 -21.10
C SER A 608 -36.95 4.52 -20.47
N CYS A 609 -36.63 4.80 -19.19
CA CYS A 609 -37.03 6.04 -18.50
C CYS A 609 -36.13 7.23 -18.87
N HIS A 610 -34.81 7.02 -18.95
CA HIS A 610 -33.83 8.09 -19.16
C HIS A 610 -33.48 8.36 -20.63
N SER A 611 -34.24 7.82 -21.58
CA SER A 611 -34.07 8.09 -23.02
C SER A 611 -34.27 9.56 -23.38
N ALA A 612 -35.00 10.29 -22.53
CA ALA A 612 -35.12 11.74 -22.52
C ALA A 612 -34.75 12.30 -21.13
N SER A 613 -34.42 13.60 -21.08
CA SER A 613 -34.20 14.29 -19.81
C SER A 613 -35.46 14.29 -18.95
N GLN A 614 -35.33 13.89 -17.70
CA GLN A 614 -36.42 13.89 -16.73
C GLN A 614 -36.32 15.11 -15.84
N THR A 615 -37.47 15.67 -15.46
CA THR A 615 -37.52 16.79 -14.49
C THR A 615 -37.31 16.25 -13.08
N LYS A 616 -36.43 16.90 -12.32
CA LYS A 616 -36.19 16.55 -10.92
C LYS A 616 -37.26 17.18 -10.02
N ASP A 617 -37.79 16.40 -9.07
CA ASP A 617 -38.49 16.95 -7.92
C ASP A 617 -37.48 17.61 -6.98
N THR A 618 -37.46 18.93 -6.94
CA THR A 618 -36.52 19.71 -6.12
C THR A 618 -37.01 19.96 -4.69
N THR A 619 -38.21 19.49 -4.35
CA THR A 619 -38.83 19.65 -3.03
C THR A 619 -38.61 18.40 -2.16
N ASN A 620 -38.80 17.22 -2.74
CA ASN A 620 -38.82 15.95 -2.00
C ASN A 620 -37.52 15.15 -2.09
N GLN A 621 -36.48 15.66 -2.75
CA GLN A 621 -35.14 15.07 -2.77
C GLN A 621 -34.08 16.14 -2.50
N LYS A 622 -32.87 15.73 -2.11
CA LYS A 622 -31.74 16.65 -1.93
C LYS A 622 -31.41 17.39 -3.23
N SER A 623 -31.21 18.70 -3.16
CA SER A 623 -30.89 19.53 -4.33
C SER A 623 -29.38 19.58 -4.61
N ASP A 624 -28.99 19.36 -5.87
CA ASP A 624 -27.63 19.58 -6.38
C ASP A 624 -27.54 20.85 -7.27
N GLY A 625 -28.60 21.66 -7.29
CA GLY A 625 -28.68 22.87 -8.12
C GLY A 625 -28.97 22.61 -9.61
N THR A 626 -29.32 21.38 -9.99
CA THR A 626 -29.82 21.04 -11.32
C THR A 626 -31.32 20.73 -11.28
N THR A 627 -32.03 20.96 -12.39
CA THR A 627 -33.48 20.74 -12.49
C THR A 627 -33.86 19.55 -13.37
N VAL A 628 -32.88 18.97 -14.07
CA VAL A 628 -33.10 17.87 -15.01
C VAL A 628 -32.01 16.79 -14.89
N THR A 629 -32.35 15.57 -15.28
CA THR A 629 -31.38 14.48 -15.50
C THR A 629 -30.83 14.53 -16.94
N PRO A 630 -29.64 13.98 -17.19
CA PRO A 630 -29.16 13.81 -18.57
C PRO A 630 -30.05 12.82 -19.34
N ALA A 631 -30.17 13.04 -20.65
CA ALA A 631 -30.77 12.08 -21.56
C ALA A 631 -29.71 11.06 -22.00
N ILE A 632 -30.04 9.77 -21.91
CA ILE A 632 -29.17 8.66 -22.27
C ILE A 632 -29.70 8.00 -23.54
N ASN A 633 -29.00 8.20 -24.66
CA ASN A 633 -29.34 7.50 -25.88
C ASN A 633 -28.87 6.03 -25.81
N GLY A 634 -29.83 5.10 -25.85
CA GLY A 634 -29.56 3.68 -25.70
C GLY A 634 -28.64 3.11 -26.80
N THR A 635 -28.74 3.62 -28.03
CA THR A 635 -27.87 3.19 -29.14
C THR A 635 -26.43 3.64 -28.94
N THR A 636 -26.21 4.89 -28.49
CA THR A 636 -24.85 5.37 -28.21
C THR A 636 -24.26 4.72 -26.98
N TYR A 637 -25.06 4.51 -25.92
CA TYR A 637 -24.62 3.79 -24.72
C TYR A 637 -24.29 2.32 -25.03
N ALA A 638 -25.07 1.65 -25.88
CA ALA A 638 -24.76 0.29 -26.31
C ALA A 638 -23.36 0.17 -26.94
N ALA A 639 -22.87 1.23 -27.58
CA ALA A 639 -21.54 1.32 -28.17
C ALA A 639 -20.46 1.93 -27.23
N SER A 640 -20.82 2.34 -26.02
CA SER A 640 -19.90 2.90 -25.02
C SER A 640 -18.95 1.84 -24.47
N MET A 641 -17.73 2.23 -24.12
CA MET A 641 -16.78 1.36 -23.43
C MET A 641 -17.21 1.02 -21.99
N HIS A 642 -18.15 1.78 -21.43
CA HIS A 642 -18.72 1.51 -20.12
C HIS A 642 -19.95 0.60 -20.17
N ASN A 643 -20.38 0.12 -21.34
CA ASN A 643 -21.43 -0.89 -21.47
C ASN A 643 -20.85 -2.30 -21.24
N TYR A 644 -20.77 -2.69 -19.97
CA TYR A 644 -20.42 -4.04 -19.53
C TYR A 644 -21.10 -4.33 -18.20
N THR A 645 -21.22 -5.61 -17.83
CA THR A 645 -21.90 -5.99 -16.60
C THR A 645 -20.91 -6.36 -15.50
N SER A 646 -21.31 -6.10 -14.26
CA SER A 646 -20.76 -6.74 -13.08
C SER A 646 -21.89 -7.47 -12.36
N SER A 647 -21.61 -8.67 -11.87
CA SER A 647 -22.67 -9.57 -11.41
C SER A 647 -22.78 -9.61 -9.89
N SER A 648 -24.01 -9.78 -9.41
CA SER A 648 -24.32 -10.11 -8.02
C SER A 648 -25.27 -11.31 -7.96
N LEU A 649 -25.22 -12.08 -6.88
CA LEU A 649 -26.04 -13.27 -6.66
C LEU A 649 -27.09 -13.04 -5.58
N PHE A 650 -28.33 -13.43 -5.84
CA PHE A 650 -29.41 -13.59 -4.89
C PHE A 650 -29.60 -15.08 -4.57
N GLY A 651 -28.72 -15.62 -3.72
CA GLY A 651 -28.58 -17.07 -3.56
C GLY A 651 -27.98 -17.70 -4.82
N ALA A 652 -28.72 -18.57 -5.50
CA ALA A 652 -28.28 -19.16 -6.78
C ALA A 652 -28.65 -18.32 -8.02
N SER A 653 -29.56 -17.34 -7.88
CA SER A 653 -30.01 -16.50 -9.01
C SER A 653 -29.05 -15.34 -9.25
N LYS A 654 -28.70 -15.08 -10.51
CA LYS A 654 -27.75 -14.03 -10.91
C LYS A 654 -28.48 -12.76 -11.35
N PHE A 655 -27.94 -11.61 -10.96
CA PHE A 655 -28.28 -10.29 -11.50
C PHE A 655 -27.04 -9.66 -12.13
N ASP A 656 -27.17 -9.13 -13.34
CA ASP A 656 -26.11 -8.51 -14.13
C ASP A 656 -26.30 -6.97 -14.16
N ALA A 657 -25.59 -6.28 -13.27
CA ALA A 657 -25.65 -4.83 -13.15
C ALA A 657 -24.82 -4.14 -14.24
N ASN A 658 -25.45 -3.26 -15.04
CA ASN A 658 -24.79 -2.47 -16.06
C ASN A 658 -24.88 -0.97 -15.73
N CYS A 659 -26.08 -0.42 -15.59
CA CYS A 659 -26.26 0.94 -15.10
C CYS A 659 -25.95 1.01 -13.60
N SER A 660 -26.45 0.04 -12.84
CA SER A 660 -26.38 0.01 -11.38
C SER A 660 -24.97 -0.27 -10.85
N LYS A 661 -24.03 -0.69 -11.72
CA LYS A 661 -22.61 -0.80 -11.32
C LYS A 661 -22.01 0.57 -11.00
N CYS A 662 -22.47 1.60 -11.73
CA CYS A 662 -22.05 2.99 -11.55
C CYS A 662 -23.04 3.74 -10.66
N HIS A 663 -24.34 3.48 -10.82
CA HIS A 663 -25.40 4.10 -10.06
C HIS A 663 -25.87 3.16 -8.95
N THR A 664 -25.36 3.25 -7.74
CA THR A 664 -25.81 2.42 -6.61
C THR A 664 -25.91 3.24 -5.33
N ASP A 665 -26.68 2.73 -4.38
CA ASP A 665 -26.77 3.24 -3.03
C ASP A 665 -25.79 2.56 -2.06
N GLU A 666 -25.64 3.18 -0.89
CA GLU A 666 -24.88 2.71 0.27
C GLU A 666 -25.72 1.88 1.25
N GLN A 667 -26.95 1.51 0.91
CA GLN A 667 -27.86 0.79 1.81
C GLN A 667 -27.48 -0.68 2.00
N ALA A 668 -28.04 -1.30 3.03
CA ALA A 668 -27.88 -2.73 3.30
C ALA A 668 -28.42 -3.57 2.14
N LYS A 669 -27.62 -4.56 1.69
CA LYS A 669 -27.91 -5.43 0.53
C LYS A 669 -27.80 -6.90 0.95
N ASP A 670 -28.44 -7.24 2.07
CA ASP A 670 -28.19 -8.50 2.78
C ASP A 670 -28.70 -9.73 2.04
N LYS A 671 -29.59 -9.53 1.07
CA LYS A 671 -30.10 -10.60 0.21
C LYS A 671 -29.19 -10.93 -0.98
N GLN A 672 -28.13 -10.14 -1.18
CA GLN A 672 -27.09 -10.40 -2.17
C GLN A 672 -25.88 -11.06 -1.50
N THR A 673 -25.43 -12.19 -2.04
CA THR A 673 -24.38 -13.04 -1.48
C THR A 673 -23.00 -12.82 -2.13
N SER A 674 -22.94 -12.07 -3.22
CA SER A 674 -21.68 -11.71 -3.89
C SER A 674 -20.91 -10.61 -3.14
N VAL A 675 -19.62 -10.51 -3.43
CA VAL A 675 -18.77 -9.40 -2.95
C VAL A 675 -19.25 -8.06 -3.53
N SER A 676 -19.48 -8.03 -4.84
CA SER A 676 -20.11 -6.89 -5.51
C SER A 676 -21.62 -6.94 -5.30
N LYS A 677 -22.19 -5.85 -4.78
CA LYS A 677 -23.62 -5.73 -4.50
C LYS A 677 -24.14 -4.41 -5.05
N PHE A 678 -25.36 -4.41 -5.60
CA PHE A 678 -25.94 -3.27 -6.33
C PHE A 678 -27.38 -2.99 -5.89
N GLY A 679 -27.76 -1.73 -5.82
CA GLY A 679 -29.14 -1.29 -5.54
C GLY A 679 -29.28 0.20 -5.81
N THR A 680 -30.41 0.65 -6.37
CA THR A 680 -30.61 2.02 -6.90
C THR A 680 -31.74 2.75 -6.16
N HIS A 681 -31.71 2.75 -4.83
CA HIS A 681 -32.78 3.31 -4.01
C HIS A 681 -32.54 4.77 -3.66
N TYR A 682 -31.80 5.03 -2.58
CA TYR A 682 -31.47 6.37 -2.10
C TYR A 682 -30.03 6.45 -1.64
N SER A 683 -29.37 7.58 -1.94
CA SER A 683 -27.93 7.74 -1.72
C SER A 683 -27.56 9.16 -1.29
N ALA A 684 -26.56 9.27 -0.41
CA ALA A 684 -26.01 10.57 -0.02
C ALA A 684 -25.25 11.27 -1.18
N PRO A 685 -24.43 10.57 -2.00
CA PRO A 685 -23.87 11.09 -3.25
C PRO A 685 -24.92 11.39 -4.32
N ARG A 686 -24.77 12.54 -5.01
CA ARG A 686 -25.59 12.87 -6.18
C ARG A 686 -25.47 11.84 -7.30
N SER A 687 -26.52 11.72 -8.09
CA SER A 687 -26.66 10.72 -9.17
C SER A 687 -26.55 9.25 -8.72
N LEU A 688 -26.67 9.01 -7.40
CA LEU A 688 -26.44 7.70 -6.78
C LEU A 688 -25.07 7.13 -7.19
N LEU A 689 -24.04 7.96 -7.27
CA LEU A 689 -22.75 7.53 -7.82
C LEU A 689 -22.02 6.62 -6.84
N ASN A 690 -21.65 5.42 -7.30
CA ASN A 690 -21.01 4.40 -6.49
C ASN A 690 -19.69 4.90 -5.88
N PRO A 691 -19.49 4.89 -4.56
CA PRO A 691 -18.22 5.29 -3.95
C PRO A 691 -17.06 4.32 -4.30
N LEU A 692 -17.35 3.09 -4.74
CA LEU A 692 -16.37 2.05 -5.09
C LEU A 692 -15.30 1.91 -3.99
N GLY A 693 -15.71 1.63 -2.76
CA GLY A 693 -14.82 1.46 -1.60
C GLY A 693 -14.15 2.72 -1.07
N ALA A 694 -14.44 3.90 -1.63
CA ALA A 694 -14.03 5.18 -1.06
C ALA A 694 -14.99 5.60 0.06
N THR A 695 -14.61 6.63 0.82
CA THR A 695 -15.54 7.31 1.72
C THR A 695 -16.73 7.86 0.93
N VAL A 696 -17.93 7.69 1.46
CA VAL A 696 -19.15 8.23 0.88
C VAL A 696 -19.14 9.76 1.04
N THR A 697 -18.97 10.49 -0.07
CA THR A 697 -18.98 11.95 -0.11
C THR A 697 -19.87 12.45 -1.24
N ASP A 698 -20.50 13.60 -1.04
CA ASP A 698 -21.24 14.31 -2.08
C ASP A 698 -20.51 15.62 -2.43
N PRO A 699 -19.98 15.77 -3.66
CA PRO A 699 -20.00 14.81 -4.76
C PRO A 699 -18.85 13.76 -4.71
N GLN A 700 -18.92 12.74 -5.57
CA GLN A 700 -17.83 11.77 -5.80
C GLN A 700 -16.91 12.18 -6.97
N GLU A 701 -17.48 12.68 -8.08
CA GLU A 701 -16.76 13.23 -9.26
C GLU A 701 -15.55 12.38 -9.72
N GLU A 702 -14.38 12.98 -9.94
CA GLU A 702 -13.18 12.31 -10.47
C GLU A 702 -12.76 11.14 -9.58
N ARG A 703 -13.06 11.22 -8.27
CA ARG A 703 -12.69 10.17 -7.32
C ARG A 703 -13.28 8.86 -7.74
N PHE A 704 -14.51 8.83 -8.27
CA PHE A 704 -15.15 7.65 -8.85
C PHE A 704 -14.34 7.11 -10.04
N CYS A 705 -14.02 7.97 -11.01
CA CYS A 705 -13.26 7.58 -12.21
C CYS A 705 -11.91 6.95 -11.83
N PHE A 706 -11.20 7.55 -10.87
CA PHE A 706 -9.91 7.04 -10.42
C PHE A 706 -9.96 5.67 -9.78
N ARG A 707 -11.11 5.19 -9.26
CA ARG A 707 -11.21 3.84 -8.68
C ARG A 707 -11.08 2.75 -9.73
N CYS A 708 -11.50 3.04 -10.95
CA CYS A 708 -11.35 2.14 -12.09
C CYS A 708 -10.05 2.44 -12.85
N HIS A 709 -9.74 3.72 -13.07
CA HIS A 709 -8.64 4.20 -13.89
C HIS A 709 -7.33 4.44 -13.11
N SER A 710 -6.97 3.45 -12.29
CA SER A 710 -5.72 3.40 -11.51
C SER A 710 -5.08 2.02 -11.58
N VAL A 711 -3.91 1.86 -10.97
CA VAL A 711 -3.29 0.55 -10.67
C VAL A 711 -3.31 0.25 -9.17
N THR A 712 -3.07 -1.00 -8.78
CA THR A 712 -3.07 -1.46 -7.37
C THR A 712 -2.03 -0.76 -6.49
N THR A 713 -0.94 -0.29 -7.10
CA THR A 713 0.14 0.44 -6.42
C THR A 713 -0.13 1.93 -6.27
N ASP A 714 -1.17 2.47 -6.92
CA ASP A 714 -1.49 3.90 -6.84
C ASP A 714 -1.93 4.29 -5.43
N ASN A 715 -1.53 5.48 -5.00
CA ASN A 715 -1.84 5.99 -3.67
C ASN A 715 -3.25 6.59 -3.61
N ILE A 716 -4.26 5.73 -3.72
CA ILE A 716 -5.67 6.09 -3.60
C ILE A 716 -6.18 5.67 -2.23
N GLY A 717 -6.88 6.57 -1.53
CA GLY A 717 -7.53 6.27 -0.26
C GLY A 717 -8.69 5.27 -0.40
N GLY A 718 -9.12 4.68 0.72
CA GLY A 718 -10.17 3.65 0.73
C GLY A 718 -9.71 2.31 0.11
N THR A 719 -10.65 1.42 -0.17
CA THR A 719 -10.36 0.06 -0.69
C THR A 719 -9.91 0.11 -2.15
N LYS A 720 -8.67 -0.23 -2.46
CA LYS A 720 -8.20 -0.24 -3.86
C LYS A 720 -8.84 -1.39 -4.63
N LYS A 721 -8.89 -1.27 -5.96
CA LYS A 721 -9.24 -2.42 -6.81
C LYS A 721 -8.24 -3.56 -6.57
N ALA A 722 -8.70 -4.80 -6.72
CA ALA A 722 -7.91 -5.97 -6.34
C ALA A 722 -6.87 -6.39 -7.40
N VAL A 723 -7.13 -6.10 -8.69
CA VAL A 723 -6.35 -6.66 -9.81
C VAL A 723 -6.01 -5.56 -10.82
N ASN A 724 -4.76 -5.52 -11.28
CA ASN A 724 -4.35 -4.67 -12.41
C ASN A 724 -4.94 -5.20 -13.73
N ASN A 725 -5.02 -4.34 -14.73
CA ASN A 725 -5.60 -4.61 -16.05
C ASN A 725 -7.09 -5.01 -16.00
N LYS A 726 -7.79 -4.61 -14.93
CA LYS A 726 -9.22 -4.85 -14.73
C LYS A 726 -9.90 -3.60 -14.17
N ASP A 727 -11.20 -3.48 -14.37
CA ASP A 727 -12.03 -2.49 -13.68
C ASP A 727 -12.09 -2.78 -12.16
N TYR A 728 -12.73 -1.88 -11.41
CA TYR A 728 -12.82 -2.02 -9.95
C TYR A 728 -13.43 -3.35 -9.50
N PHE A 729 -14.43 -3.86 -10.24
CA PHE A 729 -15.13 -5.09 -9.92
C PHE A 729 -14.44 -6.36 -10.43
N GLY A 730 -13.33 -6.25 -11.17
CA GLY A 730 -12.65 -7.40 -11.78
C GLY A 730 -13.39 -8.01 -12.99
N SER A 731 -14.43 -7.34 -13.50
CA SER A 731 -15.34 -7.83 -14.54
C SER A 731 -14.79 -7.62 -15.96
N THR A 732 -14.22 -6.44 -16.26
CA THR A 732 -13.81 -6.03 -17.62
C THR A 732 -12.32 -5.75 -17.68
N ALA A 733 -11.66 -6.15 -18.77
CA ALA A 733 -10.24 -5.87 -19.00
C ALA A 733 -9.98 -4.39 -19.31
N MET A 734 -8.87 -3.86 -18.80
CA MET A 734 -8.42 -2.48 -19.04
C MET A 734 -7.00 -2.46 -19.62
N THR A 735 -6.77 -1.55 -20.57
CA THR A 735 -5.43 -1.34 -21.11
C THR A 735 -4.55 -0.58 -20.12
N ALA A 736 -3.23 -0.77 -20.19
CA ALA A 736 -2.29 0.00 -19.36
C ALA A 736 -2.42 1.52 -19.55
N ALA A 737 -2.81 1.97 -20.75
CA ALA A 737 -3.09 3.37 -21.03
C ALA A 737 -4.30 3.89 -20.23
N SER A 738 -5.36 3.09 -20.18
CA SER A 738 -6.60 3.40 -19.46
C SER A 738 -6.44 3.38 -17.95
N GLU A 739 -5.51 2.59 -17.40
CA GLU A 739 -5.22 2.56 -15.95
C GLU A 739 -4.24 3.63 -15.50
N ASN A 740 -3.40 4.17 -16.40
CA ASN A 740 -2.41 5.19 -16.03
C ASN A 740 -3.01 6.58 -15.76
N ILE A 741 -4.33 6.76 -15.89
CA ILE A 741 -4.97 8.08 -15.81
C ILE A 741 -4.81 8.71 -14.43
N PHE A 742 -4.93 7.94 -13.34
CA PHE A 742 -4.64 8.46 -11.99
C PHE A 742 -3.24 9.08 -11.91
N GLN A 743 -2.21 8.36 -12.35
CA GLN A 743 -0.84 8.88 -12.37
C GLN A 743 -0.69 10.07 -13.34
N ALA A 744 -1.38 10.07 -14.49
CA ALA A 744 -1.37 11.20 -15.42
C ALA A 744 -1.76 12.53 -14.77
N PHE A 745 -2.65 12.49 -13.78
CA PHE A 745 -3.12 13.68 -13.06
C PHE A 745 -2.47 13.91 -11.70
N THR A 746 -1.91 12.89 -11.05
CA THR A 746 -1.52 13.01 -9.64
C THR A 746 -0.01 12.95 -9.40
N THR A 747 0.79 12.40 -10.32
CA THR A 747 2.24 12.31 -10.09
C THR A 747 2.86 13.70 -9.93
N ASN A 748 3.72 13.89 -8.93
CA ASN A 748 4.39 15.17 -8.68
C ASN A 748 5.39 15.58 -9.77
N THR A 749 5.86 14.63 -10.58
CA THR A 749 6.72 14.93 -11.73
C THR A 749 5.93 15.72 -12.79
N ARG A 750 4.66 15.39 -13.00
CA ARG A 750 3.75 15.99 -14.00
C ARG A 750 3.14 17.30 -13.49
N VAL A 751 4.01 18.30 -13.36
CA VAL A 751 3.68 19.61 -12.77
C VAL A 751 2.62 20.35 -13.59
N TYR A 752 2.63 20.24 -14.92
CA TYR A 752 1.72 20.96 -15.80
C TYR A 752 0.58 20.05 -16.23
N ARG A 753 -0.64 20.35 -15.75
CA ARG A 753 -1.80 19.48 -15.93
C ARG A 753 -3.12 20.24 -15.84
N HIS A 754 -4.17 19.69 -16.43
CA HIS A 754 -5.53 20.03 -16.02
C HIS A 754 -5.77 19.47 -14.61
N ASN A 755 -6.09 20.33 -13.66
CA ASN A 755 -6.15 19.92 -12.26
C ASN A 755 -7.55 19.41 -11.89
N VAL A 756 -7.87 18.21 -12.35
CA VAL A 756 -9.21 17.63 -12.19
C VAL A 756 -9.59 17.39 -10.73
N ASN A 757 -8.62 17.17 -9.84
CA ASN A 757 -8.85 16.99 -8.40
C ASN A 757 -9.03 18.31 -7.61
N LYS A 758 -8.83 19.48 -8.23
CA LYS A 758 -8.89 20.77 -7.51
C LYS A 758 -10.29 21.33 -7.40
N TYR A 759 -11.15 20.98 -8.35
CA TYR A 759 -12.50 21.50 -8.44
C TYR A 759 -13.46 20.45 -7.92
N SER A 760 -14.54 20.89 -7.30
CA SER A 760 -15.59 19.99 -6.86
C SER A 760 -16.92 20.72 -6.78
N ALA A 761 -18.00 20.00 -7.09
CA ALA A 761 -19.36 20.47 -7.20
C ALA A 761 -19.52 21.62 -8.21
N LYS A 762 -18.70 21.64 -9.27
CA LYS A 762 -18.73 22.71 -10.27
C LYS A 762 -19.38 22.26 -11.57
N HIS A 763 -19.06 21.07 -12.05
CA HIS A 763 -19.66 20.56 -13.27
C HIS A 763 -21.17 20.36 -13.11
N LYS A 764 -21.94 20.79 -14.12
CA LYS A 764 -23.39 20.56 -14.18
C LYS A 764 -23.84 20.04 -15.53
N ILE A 765 -24.89 19.22 -15.50
CA ILE A 765 -25.59 18.80 -16.73
C ILE A 765 -26.28 20.00 -17.36
N GLY A 766 -26.13 20.16 -18.68
CA GLY A 766 -26.71 21.29 -19.42
C GLY A 766 -25.98 22.60 -19.19
N GLU A 767 -24.71 22.55 -18.78
CA GLU A 767 -23.84 23.71 -18.61
C GLU A 767 -23.92 24.71 -19.74
N THR A 768 -23.79 25.97 -19.38
CA THR A 768 -23.81 27.11 -20.30
C THR A 768 -22.47 27.84 -20.28
N ARG A 769 -22.22 28.71 -21.25
CA ARG A 769 -21.01 29.55 -21.26
C ARG A 769 -20.96 30.49 -20.04
N ALA A 770 -22.12 30.89 -19.51
CA ALA A 770 -22.21 31.69 -18.30
C ALA A 770 -21.77 30.88 -17.06
N ASP A 771 -22.15 29.61 -16.95
CA ASP A 771 -21.74 28.73 -15.85
C ASP A 771 -20.22 28.52 -15.83
N ILE A 772 -19.64 28.24 -17.01
CA ILE A 772 -18.20 28.12 -17.18
C ILE A 772 -17.52 29.41 -16.76
N ALA A 773 -17.97 30.57 -17.25
CA ALA A 773 -17.34 31.84 -16.90
C ALA A 773 -17.41 32.13 -15.39
N ALA A 774 -18.53 31.81 -14.74
CA ALA A 774 -18.72 32.03 -13.31
C ALA A 774 -17.86 31.11 -12.43
N ASN A 775 -17.53 29.90 -12.89
CA ASN A 775 -16.81 28.90 -12.11
C ASN A 775 -15.64 28.33 -12.90
N LYS A 776 -14.41 28.74 -12.56
CA LYS A 776 -13.21 28.06 -13.06
C LYS A 776 -13.20 26.61 -12.59
N HIS A 777 -13.31 25.67 -13.52
CA HIS A 777 -13.17 24.25 -13.24
C HIS A 777 -12.73 23.46 -14.49
N VAL A 778 -12.21 22.28 -14.22
CA VAL A 778 -11.99 21.21 -15.20
C VAL A 778 -12.10 19.91 -14.41
N GLU A 779 -13.02 19.06 -14.80
CA GLU A 779 -13.40 17.79 -14.19
C GLU A 779 -13.32 16.70 -15.27
N CYS A 780 -13.38 15.43 -14.88
CA CYS A 780 -13.33 14.34 -15.87
C CYS A 780 -14.51 14.42 -16.86
N ALA A 781 -15.69 14.78 -16.35
CA ALA A 781 -16.93 14.89 -17.12
C ALA A 781 -16.95 16.12 -18.05
N ASP A 782 -16.10 17.12 -17.83
CA ASP A 782 -15.98 18.28 -18.71
C ASP A 782 -15.44 17.94 -20.10
N CYS A 783 -14.68 16.85 -20.19
CA CYS A 783 -13.98 16.41 -21.39
C CYS A 783 -14.48 15.04 -21.89
N HIS A 784 -15.08 14.23 -21.02
CA HIS A 784 -15.54 12.88 -21.33
C HIS A 784 -17.00 12.70 -20.93
N ASP A 785 -17.81 12.15 -21.83
CA ASP A 785 -19.13 11.62 -21.47
C ASP A 785 -19.02 10.12 -21.19
N PRO A 786 -19.12 9.67 -19.92
CA PRO A 786 -19.00 8.24 -19.60
C PRO A 786 -20.10 7.38 -20.25
N HIS A 787 -21.22 7.97 -20.65
CA HIS A 787 -22.32 7.25 -21.31
C HIS A 787 -22.09 7.06 -22.81
N GLN A 788 -21.15 7.78 -23.42
CA GLN A 788 -20.95 7.76 -24.87
C GLN A 788 -19.50 7.53 -25.30
N ALA A 789 -18.53 7.74 -24.41
CA ALA A 789 -17.12 7.54 -24.69
C ALA A 789 -16.83 6.10 -25.15
N LYS A 790 -16.02 5.98 -26.21
CA LYS A 790 -15.65 4.70 -26.82
C LYS A 790 -14.15 4.53 -26.82
N GLN A 791 -13.70 3.28 -26.96
CA GLN A 791 -12.27 3.01 -27.07
C GLN A 791 -11.71 3.60 -28.38
N GLY A 792 -10.56 4.28 -28.29
CA GLY A 792 -9.82 4.78 -29.44
C GLY A 792 -9.37 6.24 -29.29
N THR A 793 -8.13 6.50 -29.69
CA THR A 793 -7.60 7.87 -29.84
C THR A 793 -7.85 8.37 -31.25
N HIS A 794 -7.61 9.66 -31.52
CA HIS A 794 -7.69 10.16 -32.89
C HIS A 794 -6.51 9.65 -33.71
N THR A 795 -6.71 9.62 -35.03
CA THR A 795 -5.61 9.44 -35.98
C THR A 795 -4.95 10.79 -36.22
N LYS A 796 -3.63 10.85 -36.06
CA LYS A 796 -2.84 12.06 -36.34
C LYS A 796 -3.18 12.64 -37.72
N GLY A 797 -3.50 13.93 -37.76
CA GLY A 797 -3.80 14.64 -39.01
C GLY A 797 -5.18 14.43 -39.62
N SER A 798 -6.09 13.71 -38.95
CA SER A 798 -7.45 13.51 -39.43
C SER A 798 -8.41 14.68 -39.15
N GLY A 799 -8.17 15.45 -38.07
CA GLY A 799 -9.12 16.45 -37.54
C GLY A 799 -10.43 15.85 -37.00
N THR A 800 -10.54 14.52 -36.94
CA THR A 800 -11.72 13.83 -36.43
C THR A 800 -11.67 13.74 -34.91
N LEU A 801 -12.81 13.91 -34.25
CA LEU A 801 -12.95 13.70 -32.81
C LEU A 801 -12.49 12.29 -32.42
N ALA A 802 -11.71 12.19 -31.34
CA ALA A 802 -11.34 10.90 -30.78
C ALA A 802 -12.56 10.18 -30.19
N ASN A 803 -12.62 8.86 -30.36
CA ASN A 803 -13.69 8.03 -29.80
C ASN A 803 -13.89 8.23 -28.29
N VAL A 804 -12.81 8.45 -27.54
CA VAL A 804 -12.85 8.71 -26.09
C VAL A 804 -13.50 10.04 -25.70
N LEU A 805 -13.67 10.97 -26.65
CA LEU A 805 -14.31 12.28 -26.45
C LEU A 805 -15.76 12.32 -26.97
N THR A 806 -16.29 11.19 -27.46
CA THR A 806 -17.66 11.09 -27.95
C THR A 806 -18.65 11.49 -26.85
N GLY A 807 -19.59 12.37 -27.17
CA GLY A 807 -20.61 12.86 -26.24
C GLY A 807 -20.20 14.07 -25.40
N ALA A 808 -18.92 14.44 -25.38
CA ALA A 808 -18.44 15.60 -24.62
C ALA A 808 -19.13 16.90 -25.05
N ALA A 809 -19.30 17.82 -24.10
CA ALA A 809 -19.91 19.12 -24.34
C ALA A 809 -18.85 20.20 -24.63
N GLY A 810 -19.17 21.15 -25.50
CA GLY A 810 -18.27 22.23 -25.86
C GLY A 810 -18.94 23.37 -26.60
N VAL A 811 -18.14 24.18 -27.27
CA VAL A 811 -18.56 25.38 -27.97
C VAL A 811 -18.08 25.35 -29.42
N GLY A 812 -19.01 25.55 -30.35
CA GLY A 812 -18.72 25.75 -31.77
C GLY A 812 -18.56 27.22 -32.14
N VAL A 813 -18.24 27.49 -33.40
CA VAL A 813 -18.17 28.84 -33.97
C VAL A 813 -19.06 28.89 -35.20
N THR A 814 -19.95 29.88 -35.25
CA THR A 814 -20.82 30.13 -36.41
C THR A 814 -20.23 31.21 -37.30
N THR A 815 -19.59 32.22 -36.73
CA THR A 815 -19.00 33.34 -37.49
C THR A 815 -17.65 33.75 -36.92
N TRP A 816 -16.62 33.63 -37.77
CA TRP A 816 -15.26 34.07 -37.48
C TRP A 816 -15.07 35.54 -37.84
N GLY A 817 -14.30 36.27 -37.04
CA GLY A 817 -13.90 37.64 -37.38
C GLY A 817 -12.95 37.71 -38.58
N ALA A 818 -12.62 38.93 -39.02
CA ALA A 818 -11.63 39.18 -40.06
C ALA A 818 -10.21 38.72 -39.65
N ASN A 819 -9.22 38.88 -40.54
CA ASN A 819 -7.81 38.56 -40.27
C ASN A 819 -7.34 39.22 -38.96
N TRP A 820 -6.93 38.39 -38.00
CA TRP A 820 -6.50 38.78 -36.66
C TRP A 820 -7.58 39.49 -35.82
N ALA A 821 -8.83 39.06 -35.99
CA ALA A 821 -9.94 39.38 -35.10
C ALA A 821 -10.48 38.10 -34.44
N GLY A 822 -11.02 38.22 -33.23
CA GLY A 822 -11.62 37.10 -32.48
C GLY A 822 -12.90 36.57 -33.11
N VAL A 823 -13.51 35.58 -32.47
CA VAL A 823 -14.81 35.02 -32.88
C VAL A 823 -15.91 36.06 -32.69
N THR A 824 -16.78 36.22 -33.70
CA THR A 824 -17.92 37.15 -33.63
C THR A 824 -19.15 36.46 -33.04
N THR A 825 -19.43 35.22 -33.46
CA THR A 825 -20.60 34.46 -33.00
C THR A 825 -20.21 33.01 -32.71
N TYR A 826 -20.41 32.60 -31.46
CA TYR A 826 -20.25 31.22 -31.00
C TYR A 826 -21.53 30.39 -31.18
N ASN A 827 -21.42 29.07 -31.03
CA ASN A 827 -22.54 28.13 -30.94
C ASN A 827 -22.44 27.35 -29.62
N PRO A 828 -23.37 27.52 -28.66
CA PRO A 828 -24.59 28.34 -28.74
C PRO A 828 -24.29 29.85 -28.83
N SER A 829 -25.18 30.59 -29.49
CA SER A 829 -25.03 32.03 -29.74
C SER A 829 -25.21 32.85 -28.47
N THR A 830 -26.09 32.42 -27.56
CA THR A 830 -26.29 33.02 -26.25
C THR A 830 -25.36 32.41 -25.20
N THR A 831 -25.07 33.15 -24.13
CA THR A 831 -24.26 32.64 -23.03
C THR A 831 -25.02 31.71 -22.09
N THR A 832 -26.36 31.73 -22.13
CA THR A 832 -27.26 30.92 -21.31
C THR A 832 -27.80 29.68 -22.02
N GLY A 833 -27.47 29.49 -23.30
CA GLY A 833 -27.78 28.26 -24.01
C GLY A 833 -26.89 27.11 -23.53
N ALA A 834 -27.46 25.91 -23.46
CA ALA A 834 -26.70 24.70 -23.16
C ALA A 834 -25.60 24.47 -24.21
N LEU A 835 -24.43 24.03 -23.75
CA LEU A 835 -23.31 23.66 -24.61
C LEU A 835 -23.70 22.53 -25.57
N ILE A 836 -23.04 22.50 -26.73
CA ILE A 836 -23.33 21.51 -27.79
C ILE A 836 -22.51 20.24 -27.57
N THR A 837 -23.00 19.11 -28.07
CA THR A 837 -22.17 17.91 -28.25
C THR A 837 -21.11 18.19 -29.31
N VAL A 838 -19.85 17.93 -28.98
CA VAL A 838 -18.72 18.24 -29.87
C VAL A 838 -18.57 17.23 -31.00
N THR A 839 -18.06 17.70 -32.12
CA THR A 839 -17.67 16.93 -33.30
C THR A 839 -16.17 17.04 -33.62
N ALA A 840 -15.45 17.89 -32.89
CA ALA A 840 -14.00 18.08 -33.00
C ALA A 840 -13.39 18.46 -31.63
N GLU A 841 -12.14 18.05 -31.36
CA GLU A 841 -11.50 18.25 -30.05
C GLU A 841 -11.42 19.73 -29.64
N TRP A 842 -11.14 20.62 -30.59
CA TRP A 842 -10.97 22.05 -30.31
C TRP A 842 -12.21 22.71 -29.69
N GLN A 843 -13.41 22.18 -29.94
CA GLN A 843 -14.67 22.70 -29.39
C GLN A 843 -14.73 22.52 -27.87
N ILE A 844 -14.08 21.48 -27.34
CA ILE A 844 -13.93 21.26 -25.90
C ILE A 844 -12.95 22.30 -25.34
N CYS A 845 -11.78 22.45 -25.97
CA CYS A 845 -10.74 23.36 -25.49
C CYS A 845 -11.19 24.83 -25.51
N PHE A 846 -11.94 25.23 -26.54
CA PHE A 846 -12.42 26.61 -26.71
C PHE A 846 -13.39 27.03 -25.60
N LYS A 847 -14.06 26.07 -24.94
CA LYS A 847 -14.94 26.32 -23.79
C LYS A 847 -14.23 27.14 -22.72
N CYS A 848 -12.96 26.85 -22.47
CA CYS A 848 -12.18 27.45 -21.38
C CYS A 848 -11.07 28.40 -21.88
N HIS A 849 -10.47 28.10 -23.03
CA HIS A 849 -9.27 28.79 -23.53
C HIS A 849 -9.54 29.84 -24.61
N SER A 850 -10.80 30.15 -24.91
CA SER A 850 -11.17 31.21 -25.85
C SER A 850 -12.08 32.26 -25.21
N ALA A 851 -12.36 33.34 -25.94
CA ALA A 851 -13.35 34.35 -25.57
C ALA A 851 -14.80 33.79 -25.41
N ALA A 852 -15.03 32.51 -25.70
CA ALA A 852 -16.27 31.83 -25.32
C ALA A 852 -16.52 31.91 -23.81
N ASN A 853 -15.45 31.84 -23.02
CA ASN A 853 -15.41 32.12 -21.60
C ASN A 853 -15.04 33.60 -21.38
N ALA A 854 -15.96 34.40 -20.85
CA ALA A 854 -15.71 35.83 -20.60
C ALA A 854 -14.55 36.10 -19.62
N ASN A 855 -14.17 35.11 -18.81
CA ASN A 855 -13.10 35.19 -17.82
C ASN A 855 -11.80 34.49 -18.22
N TYR A 856 -11.64 34.06 -19.47
CA TYR A 856 -10.45 33.31 -19.91
C TYR A 856 -9.13 34.06 -19.59
N ALA A 857 -9.12 35.39 -19.73
CA ALA A 857 -7.94 36.21 -19.50
C ALA A 857 -7.52 36.22 -18.02
N THR A 858 -8.46 36.29 -17.08
CA THR A 858 -8.17 36.27 -15.64
C THR A 858 -7.74 34.87 -15.16
N TRP A 859 -8.21 33.83 -15.84
CA TRP A 859 -7.86 32.44 -15.51
C TRP A 859 -6.43 32.07 -15.91
N GLY A 860 -5.88 32.76 -16.91
CA GLY A 860 -4.60 32.44 -17.53
C GLY A 860 -3.37 33.01 -16.85
N GLY A 861 -3.52 33.80 -15.79
CA GLY A 861 -2.41 34.52 -15.16
C GLY A 861 -1.98 35.76 -15.97
N THR A 862 -0.81 36.31 -15.67
CA THR A 862 -0.32 37.58 -16.24
C THR A 862 1.03 37.44 -16.96
N GLY A 863 1.38 38.46 -17.75
CA GLY A 863 2.66 38.55 -18.46
C GLY A 863 2.94 37.41 -19.44
N ALA A 864 4.20 36.98 -19.51
CA ALA A 864 4.70 35.94 -20.42
C ALA A 864 4.05 34.56 -20.25
N GLY A 865 3.32 34.35 -19.13
CA GLY A 865 2.60 33.12 -18.79
C GLY A 865 1.08 33.19 -18.93
N ALA A 866 0.48 34.38 -19.16
CA ALA A 866 -0.96 34.62 -19.38
C ALA A 866 -1.63 33.63 -20.38
N TRP A 867 -2.96 33.53 -20.45
CA TRP A 867 -3.60 32.86 -21.59
C TRP A 867 -3.81 33.84 -22.74
N THR A 868 -3.87 33.31 -23.95
CA THR A 868 -4.31 34.04 -25.14
C THR A 868 -5.65 33.49 -25.61
N ASP A 869 -6.36 34.26 -26.42
CA ASP A 869 -7.64 33.81 -26.98
C ASP A 869 -7.40 32.84 -28.14
N MET A 870 -7.69 31.55 -27.92
CA MET A 870 -7.55 30.54 -28.97
C MET A 870 -8.48 30.79 -30.16
N GLY A 871 -9.62 31.45 -29.96
CA GLY A 871 -10.54 31.81 -31.04
C GLY A 871 -9.97 32.89 -31.98
N LEU A 872 -9.17 33.81 -31.45
CA LEU A 872 -8.40 34.76 -32.25
C LEU A 872 -7.27 34.07 -33.02
N GLU A 873 -6.48 33.23 -32.34
CA GLU A 873 -5.25 32.70 -32.89
C GLU A 873 -5.48 31.66 -33.99
N PHE A 874 -6.45 30.77 -33.79
CA PHE A 874 -6.81 29.73 -34.76
C PHE A 874 -7.88 30.18 -35.76
N ASN A 875 -8.23 31.48 -35.79
CA ASN A 875 -9.19 32.01 -36.76
C ASN A 875 -8.76 31.64 -38.19
N PRO A 876 -9.58 30.89 -38.95
CA PRO A 876 -9.21 30.46 -40.31
C PRO A 876 -9.05 31.60 -41.33
N ASN A 877 -9.55 32.80 -41.01
CA ASN A 877 -9.34 34.00 -41.81
C ASN A 877 -7.93 34.59 -41.63
N ASN A 878 -7.19 34.15 -40.62
CA ASN A 878 -5.81 34.58 -40.38
C ASN A 878 -4.90 34.22 -41.56
N GLN A 879 -3.91 35.07 -41.82
CA GLN A 879 -2.92 34.80 -42.87
C GLN A 879 -2.08 33.56 -42.56
N SER A 880 -1.78 33.28 -41.29
CA SER A 880 -1.20 32.01 -40.87
C SER A 880 -1.93 31.41 -39.67
N TYR A 881 -2.04 30.09 -39.69
CA TYR A 881 -2.54 29.28 -38.58
C TYR A 881 -2.06 27.83 -38.76
N HIS A 882 -1.87 27.12 -37.65
CA HIS A 882 -1.81 25.67 -37.66
C HIS A 882 -3.23 25.11 -37.84
N PRO A 883 -3.43 24.11 -38.72
CA PRO A 883 -4.75 23.71 -39.19
C PRO A 883 -5.51 22.87 -38.14
N VAL A 884 -5.92 23.46 -37.01
CA VAL A 884 -6.71 22.78 -35.97
C VAL A 884 -8.22 22.82 -36.27
N ILE A 885 -8.69 23.96 -36.79
CA ILE A 885 -10.10 24.17 -37.12
C ILE A 885 -10.44 23.59 -38.50
N GLN A 886 -9.56 23.83 -39.47
CA GLN A 886 -9.72 23.39 -40.86
C GLN A 886 -8.36 23.31 -41.56
N ALA A 887 -8.32 22.63 -42.70
CA ALA A 887 -7.14 22.56 -43.53
C ALA A 887 -6.73 23.95 -44.05
N LEU A 888 -5.42 24.15 -44.26
CA LEU A 888 -4.93 25.33 -44.98
C LEU A 888 -5.36 25.24 -46.46
N PRO A 889 -5.82 26.34 -47.09
CA PRO A 889 -6.26 26.33 -48.49
C PRO A 889 -5.20 25.77 -49.45
N SER A 890 -5.62 25.02 -50.46
CA SER A 890 -4.72 24.45 -51.47
C SER A 890 -4.13 25.51 -52.40
N THR A 891 -4.78 26.67 -52.50
CA THR A 891 -4.38 27.82 -53.32
C THR A 891 -3.83 28.96 -52.46
N GLY A 892 -2.88 29.71 -53.02
CA GLY A 892 -2.19 30.80 -52.31
C GLY A 892 -1.00 30.36 -51.45
N ASN A 893 -0.34 31.31 -50.78
CA ASN A 893 0.96 31.10 -50.12
C ASN A 893 0.88 30.61 -48.65
N ARG A 894 -0.32 30.23 -48.20
CA ARG A 894 -0.58 29.81 -46.80
C ARG A 894 -0.14 28.37 -46.52
N ARG A 895 -0.36 27.46 -47.46
CA ARG A 895 -0.06 26.02 -47.29
C ARG A 895 1.40 25.71 -47.63
N LEU A 896 2.03 24.87 -46.81
CA LEU A 896 3.38 24.37 -47.03
C LEU A 896 3.39 23.23 -48.04
N ALA A 897 4.47 23.13 -48.83
CA ALA A 897 4.73 21.96 -49.67
C ALA A 897 5.12 20.75 -48.80
N SER A 898 4.96 19.54 -49.33
CA SER A 898 5.31 18.30 -48.62
C SER A 898 6.78 18.25 -48.20
N THR A 899 7.68 18.80 -49.01
CA THR A 899 9.12 18.89 -48.74
C THR A 899 9.48 19.75 -47.52
N ALA A 900 8.55 20.58 -47.03
CA ALA A 900 8.74 21.40 -45.84
C ALA A 900 8.18 20.76 -44.56
N LEU A 901 7.59 19.56 -44.66
CA LEU A 901 6.98 18.84 -43.55
C LEU A 901 7.74 17.55 -43.23
N THR A 902 7.74 17.17 -41.96
CA THR A 902 8.35 15.93 -41.44
C THR A 902 7.46 15.29 -40.38
N GLY A 903 7.91 14.20 -39.77
CA GLY A 903 7.21 13.54 -38.68
C GLY A 903 5.89 12.89 -39.10
N GLY A 904 5.74 12.56 -40.39
CA GLY A 904 4.52 11.96 -40.94
C GLY A 904 3.40 12.96 -41.27
N TRP A 905 3.66 14.28 -41.18
CA TRP A 905 2.72 15.31 -41.60
C TRP A 905 2.74 15.51 -43.12
N THR A 906 1.56 15.69 -43.71
CA THR A 906 1.38 16.00 -45.12
C THR A 906 0.51 17.24 -45.31
N PRO A 907 0.66 17.99 -46.42
CA PRO A 907 -0.12 19.20 -46.63
C PRO A 907 -1.62 18.89 -46.64
N GLY A 908 -2.43 19.75 -46.02
CA GLY A 908 -3.90 19.65 -46.05
C GLY A 908 -4.52 18.78 -44.95
N GLN A 909 -3.70 18.18 -44.09
CA GLN A 909 -4.16 17.54 -42.86
C GLN A 909 -4.68 18.56 -41.83
N VAL A 910 -5.57 18.10 -40.96
CA VAL A 910 -6.13 18.87 -39.84
C VAL A 910 -5.62 18.26 -38.53
N MET A 911 -5.09 19.09 -37.66
CA MET A 911 -4.51 18.72 -36.38
C MET A 911 -5.59 18.65 -35.31
N ASN A 912 -5.42 17.73 -34.38
CA ASN A 912 -6.12 17.74 -33.10
C ASN A 912 -5.27 18.50 -32.08
N CYS A 913 -5.89 19.17 -31.10
CA CYS A 913 -5.14 19.90 -30.07
C CYS A 913 -4.15 18.96 -29.36
N SER A 914 -4.54 17.70 -29.16
CA SER A 914 -3.72 16.67 -28.54
C SER A 914 -2.55 16.15 -29.39
N ASP A 915 -2.49 16.46 -30.69
CA ASP A 915 -1.29 16.26 -31.51
C ASP A 915 -0.12 17.15 -31.03
N CYS A 916 -0.46 18.30 -30.42
CA CYS A 916 0.50 19.29 -29.93
C CYS A 916 0.54 19.38 -28.40
N HIS A 917 -0.58 19.11 -27.72
CA HIS A 917 -0.75 19.21 -26.27
C HIS A 917 -1.11 17.86 -25.64
N GLY A 918 -0.15 17.21 -25.00
CA GLY A 918 -0.31 15.85 -24.49
C GLY A 918 0.49 15.57 -23.24
N THR A 919 0.10 14.48 -22.57
CA THR A 919 0.88 13.90 -21.49
C THR A 919 2.23 13.41 -21.99
N ASP A 920 3.26 13.53 -21.16
CA ASP A 920 4.58 12.93 -21.38
C ASP A 920 4.62 11.44 -21.01
N SER A 921 3.45 10.82 -20.85
CA SER A 921 3.31 9.38 -20.64
C SER A 921 3.59 8.58 -21.91
N ALA A 922 4.38 7.51 -21.75
CA ALA A 922 4.49 6.50 -22.79
C ALA A 922 3.17 5.75 -23.01
N THR A 923 2.34 5.59 -21.96
CA THR A 923 1.15 4.75 -21.96
C THR A 923 -0.15 5.53 -22.20
N SER A 924 -0.44 6.58 -21.42
CA SER A 924 -1.65 7.40 -21.59
C SER A 924 -1.45 8.48 -22.68
N LYS A 925 -2.55 8.94 -23.29
CA LYS A 925 -2.57 9.96 -24.36
C LYS A 925 -3.60 11.04 -24.02
N GLY A 926 -3.44 12.23 -24.61
CA GLY A 926 -4.31 13.39 -24.37
C GLY A 926 -3.74 14.38 -23.34
N PRO A 927 -4.37 15.57 -23.19
CA PRO A 927 -3.86 16.68 -22.40
C PRO A 927 -4.12 16.52 -20.89
N HIS A 928 -3.65 15.42 -20.29
CA HIS A 928 -3.80 15.16 -18.85
C HIS A 928 -2.76 15.91 -18.01
N GLY A 929 -1.51 15.43 -17.99
CA GLY A 929 -0.40 16.03 -17.27
C GLY A 929 0.97 15.70 -17.86
N SER A 930 1.90 16.65 -17.77
CA SER A 930 3.24 16.60 -18.37
C SER A 930 4.27 17.35 -17.53
N ASN A 931 5.54 16.95 -17.62
CA ASN A 931 6.67 17.68 -17.07
C ASN A 931 7.06 18.89 -17.94
N VAL A 932 6.53 18.96 -19.17
CA VAL A 932 6.79 20.07 -20.11
C VAL A 932 5.69 21.11 -19.95
N LYS A 933 6.08 22.38 -19.77
CA LYS A 933 5.10 23.47 -19.63
C LYS A 933 4.20 23.54 -20.86
N TRP A 934 2.92 23.85 -20.61
CA TRP A 934 1.84 23.81 -21.60
C TRP A 934 1.58 22.44 -22.22
N MET A 935 2.14 21.38 -21.63
CA MET A 935 1.97 20.00 -22.06
C MET A 935 2.39 19.79 -23.51
N LEU A 936 3.47 20.42 -23.99
CA LEU A 936 3.91 20.22 -25.38
C LEU A 936 4.29 18.75 -25.61
N ASN A 937 3.61 18.12 -26.57
CA ASN A 937 3.60 16.66 -26.77
C ASN A 937 4.84 16.15 -27.54
N PRO A 938 5.48 15.07 -27.07
CA PRO A 938 6.39 14.26 -27.88
C PRO A 938 5.73 13.49 -29.01
N ASN A 939 6.15 13.73 -30.25
CA ASN A 939 5.85 12.80 -31.33
C ASN A 939 6.78 11.55 -31.28
N THR A 940 6.26 10.47 -30.70
CA THR A 940 6.50 9.02 -30.91
C THR A 940 7.90 8.38 -30.97
N THR A 941 9.03 9.06 -30.78
CA THR A 941 10.33 8.37 -30.60
C THR A 941 11.05 8.86 -29.35
N ALA A 942 11.68 7.94 -28.62
CA ALA A 942 12.18 8.08 -27.25
C ALA A 942 13.30 9.14 -27.04
N THR A 943 13.55 10.03 -27.99
CA THR A 943 14.52 11.14 -27.90
C THR A 943 13.80 12.47 -27.63
N LYS A 944 13.98 12.98 -26.40
CA LYS A 944 13.26 14.11 -25.78
C LYS A 944 13.53 15.47 -26.44
N TYR A 945 12.53 16.12 -27.06
CA TYR A 945 12.71 17.45 -27.69
C TYR A 945 11.42 18.33 -27.62
N TYR A 946 11.28 19.27 -26.66
CA TYR A 946 9.99 19.97 -26.35
C TYR A 946 10.11 21.45 -25.94
N ASN A 947 11.22 22.11 -26.27
CA ASN A 947 11.45 23.49 -25.83
C ASN A 947 11.09 24.52 -26.90
N TRP A 948 10.32 25.52 -26.47
CA TRP A 948 10.01 26.70 -27.26
C TRP A 948 9.57 27.86 -26.32
N PRO A 949 10.08 29.08 -26.51
CA PRO A 949 11.13 29.48 -27.45
C PRO A 949 12.57 29.35 -26.90
N TYR A 950 12.73 28.77 -25.72
CA TYR A 950 14.00 28.68 -25.00
C TYR A 950 14.73 27.38 -25.30
N THR A 951 16.02 27.28 -24.97
CA THR A 951 16.84 26.07 -25.17
C THR A 951 16.51 24.92 -24.21
N THR A 952 15.67 25.15 -23.19
CA THR A 952 15.28 24.13 -22.21
C THR A 952 13.76 24.10 -22.02
N ALA A 953 13.20 22.92 -21.77
CA ALA A 953 11.77 22.74 -21.51
C ALA A 953 11.31 23.43 -20.22
N ALA A 954 12.22 23.64 -19.25
CA ALA A 954 11.93 24.39 -18.03
C ALA A 954 11.80 25.91 -18.29
N GLY A 955 12.52 26.43 -19.29
CA GLY A 955 12.47 27.84 -19.70
C GLY A 955 11.16 28.21 -20.40
N ASN A 956 10.43 27.23 -20.93
CA ASN A 956 9.12 27.42 -21.54
C ASN A 956 8.26 28.37 -20.69
N GLY A 957 7.71 29.41 -21.30
CA GLY A 957 6.73 30.30 -20.69
C GLY A 957 7.28 31.28 -19.67
N GLN A 958 8.60 31.38 -19.53
CA GLN A 958 9.26 32.42 -18.75
C GLN A 958 9.46 33.69 -19.60
N SER A 959 9.77 34.81 -18.94
CA SER A 959 10.19 36.05 -19.59
C SER A 959 11.71 36.16 -19.72
N THR A 960 12.46 35.26 -19.08
CA THR A 960 13.92 35.20 -19.05
C THR A 960 14.40 33.79 -19.44
N GLY A 961 15.63 33.69 -19.93
CA GLY A 961 16.25 32.44 -20.36
C GLY A 961 16.96 32.57 -21.70
N THR A 962 17.69 31.52 -22.09
CA THR A 962 18.42 31.46 -23.36
C THR A 962 17.47 31.05 -24.50
N LEU A 963 17.24 31.96 -25.44
CA LEU A 963 16.40 31.71 -26.61
C LEU A 963 17.07 30.72 -27.57
N VAL A 964 16.28 29.89 -28.25
CA VAL A 964 16.78 29.04 -29.33
C VAL A 964 17.23 29.93 -30.49
N THR A 965 18.47 29.77 -30.90
CA THR A 965 19.08 30.41 -32.07
C THR A 965 19.20 29.41 -33.21
N GLY A 966 19.12 29.92 -34.44
CA GLY A 966 19.61 29.19 -35.61
C GLY A 966 21.10 28.88 -35.47
N THR A 967 21.57 27.87 -36.19
CA THR A 967 22.97 27.46 -36.21
C THR A 967 23.76 28.11 -37.34
N GLY A 968 23.09 28.79 -38.29
CA GLY A 968 23.69 29.26 -39.54
C GLY A 968 24.15 28.13 -40.47
N THR A 969 23.94 26.86 -40.11
CA THR A 969 24.38 25.69 -40.88
C THR A 969 23.17 24.82 -41.26
N ALA A 970 23.42 23.70 -41.94
CA ALA A 970 22.38 22.69 -42.20
C ALA A 970 21.93 21.94 -40.92
N THR A 971 22.62 22.13 -39.80
CA THR A 971 22.35 21.42 -38.54
C THR A 971 21.18 22.05 -37.81
N VAL A 972 20.15 21.26 -37.52
CA VAL A 972 18.93 21.73 -36.85
C VAL A 972 19.21 22.04 -35.36
N PRO A 973 18.68 23.13 -34.79
CA PRO A 973 18.76 23.37 -33.35
C PRO A 973 18.20 22.17 -32.56
N VAL A 974 19.01 21.62 -31.65
CA VAL A 974 18.62 20.47 -30.84
C VAL A 974 17.40 20.80 -29.97
N ALA A 975 16.50 19.83 -29.83
CA ALA A 975 15.38 19.88 -28.89
C ALA A 975 14.17 20.79 -29.17
N ASN A 976 14.08 21.42 -30.33
CA ASN A 976 13.02 22.38 -30.64
C ASN A 976 11.69 21.75 -31.14
N PHE A 977 10.57 22.24 -30.59
CA PHE A 977 9.19 21.78 -30.87
C PHE A 977 8.79 21.86 -32.36
N CYS A 978 9.18 22.92 -33.07
CA CYS A 978 8.74 23.16 -34.45
C CYS A 978 9.23 22.05 -35.41
N PHE A 979 10.41 21.48 -35.16
CA PHE A 979 11.01 20.46 -36.03
C PHE A 979 10.44 19.05 -35.82
N SER A 980 9.46 18.88 -34.93
CA SER A 980 8.61 17.69 -34.92
C SER A 980 7.68 17.62 -36.14
N CYS A 981 7.45 18.75 -36.81
CA CYS A 981 6.53 18.86 -37.94
C CYS A 981 7.15 19.55 -39.16
N HIS A 982 8.13 20.42 -38.96
CA HIS A 982 8.78 21.18 -40.04
C HIS A 982 10.20 20.72 -40.31
N VAL A 983 10.62 20.82 -41.57
CA VAL A 983 12.02 20.58 -41.96
C VAL A 983 12.79 21.91 -41.89
N TRP A 984 14.00 21.90 -41.33
CA TRP A 984 14.87 23.10 -41.24
C TRP A 984 15.09 23.77 -42.61
N SER A 985 15.48 22.96 -43.62
CA SER A 985 15.67 23.42 -45.00
C SER A 985 14.38 23.87 -45.69
N GLY A 986 13.20 23.52 -45.14
CA GLY A 986 11.91 23.99 -45.64
C GLY A 986 11.71 25.51 -45.49
N GLY A 987 12.51 26.17 -44.64
CA GLY A 987 12.56 27.64 -44.55
C GLY A 987 13.37 28.31 -45.67
N GLY A 988 14.10 27.54 -46.48
CA GLY A 988 14.89 28.04 -47.60
C GLY A 988 16.06 28.93 -47.19
N GLN A 989 16.39 29.91 -48.04
CA GLN A 989 17.56 30.78 -47.86
C GLN A 989 17.54 31.58 -46.55
N ALA A 990 16.36 31.90 -46.01
CA ALA A 990 16.23 32.55 -44.70
C ALA A 990 16.80 31.71 -43.53
N HIS A 991 16.85 30.38 -43.66
CA HIS A 991 17.40 29.50 -42.62
C HIS A 991 18.80 28.98 -42.96
N THR A 992 19.07 28.69 -44.25
CA THR A 992 20.29 27.97 -44.68
C THR A 992 21.20 28.79 -45.59
N GLY A 993 20.83 30.03 -45.94
CA GLY A 993 21.51 30.79 -46.98
C GLY A 993 22.87 31.36 -46.58
N ARG A 994 23.13 31.55 -45.28
CA ARG A 994 24.37 32.13 -44.75
C ARG A 994 24.68 31.66 -43.33
N SER A 995 25.96 31.56 -42.99
CA SER A 995 26.46 31.15 -41.67
C SER A 995 26.27 32.19 -40.57
N ASP A 996 25.99 33.45 -40.92
CA ASP A 996 25.71 34.55 -40.00
C ASP A 996 24.24 34.62 -39.54
N HIS A 997 23.35 33.76 -40.06
CA HIS A 997 21.97 33.60 -39.56
C HIS A 997 21.89 32.78 -38.25
N ALA A 998 22.81 33.02 -37.32
CA ALA A 998 22.78 32.50 -35.96
C ALA A 998 21.88 33.36 -35.03
N VAL A 999 20.70 33.76 -35.54
CA VAL A 999 19.75 34.65 -34.83
C VAL A 999 18.70 33.87 -34.06
N THR A 1000 18.10 34.47 -33.03
CA THR A 1000 17.03 33.83 -32.25
C THR A 1000 15.79 33.60 -33.11
N CYS A 1001 15.19 32.41 -33.06
CA CYS A 1001 14.04 32.06 -33.91
C CYS A 1001 12.86 33.03 -33.69
N VAL A 1002 12.66 33.46 -32.44
CA VAL A 1002 11.59 34.41 -32.08
C VAL A 1002 11.86 35.86 -32.50
N GLY A 1003 13.06 36.16 -33.01
CA GLY A 1003 13.29 37.43 -33.71
C GLY A 1003 12.49 37.50 -35.01
N CYS A 1004 12.24 36.37 -35.67
CA CYS A 1004 11.45 36.32 -36.89
C CYS A 1004 10.04 35.76 -36.67
N HIS A 1005 9.88 34.80 -35.76
CA HIS A 1005 8.62 34.09 -35.53
C HIS A 1005 7.95 34.51 -34.22
N ILE A 1006 6.61 34.45 -34.18
CA ILE A 1006 5.86 34.72 -32.96
C ILE A 1006 6.13 33.65 -31.89
N ARG A 1007 6.13 34.08 -30.63
CA ARG A 1007 6.35 33.20 -29.47
C ARG A 1007 5.23 32.19 -29.22
N VAL A 1008 3.99 32.50 -29.60
CA VAL A 1008 2.83 31.59 -29.46
C VAL A 1008 2.45 31.09 -30.85
N PRO A 1009 2.93 29.91 -31.27
CA PRO A 1009 2.86 29.49 -32.66
C PRO A 1009 1.54 28.78 -32.96
N HIS A 1010 0.40 29.44 -32.72
CA HIS A 1010 -0.92 28.91 -33.11
C HIS A 1010 -1.36 29.49 -34.45
N GLY A 1011 -1.43 30.82 -34.54
CA GLY A 1011 -1.66 31.57 -35.77
C GLY A 1011 -1.26 33.03 -35.61
N GLY A 1012 -1.26 33.77 -36.73
CA GLY A 1012 -0.73 35.12 -36.81
C GLY A 1012 -1.38 35.97 -37.91
N LYS A 1013 -1.37 37.28 -37.69
CA LYS A 1013 -1.83 38.29 -38.67
C LYS A 1013 -1.03 38.27 -39.98
N ALA A 1014 0.25 37.89 -39.88
CA ALA A 1014 1.17 37.73 -41.01
C ALA A 1014 1.32 36.25 -41.40
N LEU A 1015 1.78 35.98 -42.63
CA LEU A 1015 2.09 34.61 -43.10
C LEU A 1015 3.25 34.00 -42.31
N ARG A 1016 3.34 32.66 -42.30
CA ARG A 1016 4.47 31.89 -41.73
C ARG A 1016 4.79 32.21 -40.26
N LEU A 1017 3.77 32.59 -39.49
CA LEU A 1017 3.90 32.92 -38.07
C LEU A 1017 4.96 34.01 -37.81
N LEU A 1018 5.12 34.95 -38.74
CA LEU A 1018 6.11 36.03 -38.62
C LEU A 1018 5.65 37.10 -37.63
N THR A 1019 6.61 37.68 -36.91
CA THR A 1019 6.40 38.77 -35.93
C THR A 1019 6.93 40.10 -36.45
N GLY A 1020 6.57 41.21 -35.79
CA GLY A 1020 7.00 42.56 -36.17
C GLY A 1020 6.89 43.56 -35.00
N PRO A 1021 7.26 44.85 -35.20
CA PRO A 1021 7.33 45.86 -34.14
C PRO A 1021 6.01 46.06 -33.39
N ASN A 1022 4.88 45.96 -34.11
CA ASN A 1022 3.53 46.17 -33.61
C ASN A 1022 2.86 44.90 -33.08
N ALA A 1023 3.54 43.74 -33.10
CA ALA A 1023 2.97 42.52 -32.56
C ALA A 1023 2.64 42.73 -31.07
N PRO A 1024 1.48 42.26 -30.56
CA PRO A 1024 1.15 42.41 -29.16
C PRO A 1024 2.23 41.79 -28.28
N ALA A 1025 2.45 42.41 -27.12
CA ALA A 1025 3.31 41.99 -26.02
C ALA A 1025 3.60 40.48 -25.95
N ARG A 1026 2.52 39.70 -25.95
CA ARG A 1026 2.53 38.25 -25.77
C ARG A 1026 3.19 37.46 -26.91
N TYR A 1027 3.17 38.00 -28.12
CA TYR A 1027 3.73 37.34 -29.31
C TYR A 1027 5.19 37.73 -29.56
N LYS A 1028 5.73 38.69 -28.78
CA LYS A 1028 7.14 39.09 -28.80
C LYS A 1028 8.05 38.07 -28.10
N PRO A 1029 9.38 38.06 -28.35
CA PRO A 1029 10.34 37.06 -27.85
C PRO A 1029 10.25 36.70 -26.37
N ASN A 1030 10.10 37.69 -25.48
CA ASN A 1030 10.01 37.45 -24.04
C ASN A 1030 8.57 37.39 -23.50
N GLY A 1031 7.56 37.49 -24.37
CA GLY A 1031 6.14 37.44 -24.00
C GLY A 1031 5.60 38.65 -23.24
N ASN A 1032 6.37 39.73 -23.09
CA ASN A 1032 5.96 40.99 -22.46
C ASN A 1032 6.14 42.19 -23.40
N ALA A 1033 7.36 42.52 -23.81
CA ALA A 1033 7.64 43.64 -24.73
C ALA A 1033 9.09 43.68 -25.25
N GLY A 1034 9.95 42.80 -24.75
CA GLY A 1034 11.39 42.82 -25.03
C GLY A 1034 11.81 41.91 -26.18
N GLY A 1035 12.97 42.26 -26.75
CA GLY A 1035 13.60 41.64 -27.92
C GLY A 1035 14.25 42.73 -28.78
N THR A 1036 15.55 42.63 -29.06
CA THR A 1036 16.32 43.68 -29.77
C THR A 1036 16.32 43.53 -31.30
N THR A 1037 15.83 42.40 -31.82
CA THR A 1037 15.87 42.07 -33.25
C THR A 1037 14.51 41.54 -33.70
N TYR A 1038 13.84 42.25 -34.61
CA TYR A 1038 12.59 41.84 -35.26
C TYR A 1038 12.54 42.28 -36.73
N LEU A 1039 11.60 41.71 -37.48
CA LEU A 1039 11.33 42.12 -38.86
C LEU A 1039 10.62 43.48 -38.86
N ASN A 1040 11.21 44.48 -39.50
CA ASN A 1040 10.66 45.83 -39.69
C ASN A 1040 9.81 45.95 -40.98
N GLY A 1041 10.00 45.03 -41.93
CA GLY A 1041 9.34 45.08 -43.23
C GLY A 1041 9.73 43.89 -44.10
N GLY A 1042 9.10 43.76 -45.26
CA GLY A 1042 9.43 42.70 -46.21
C GLY A 1042 8.51 42.69 -47.43
N SER A 1043 9.03 42.21 -48.55
CA SER A 1043 8.28 42.01 -49.80
C SER A 1043 7.82 40.55 -49.89
N ARG A 1044 6.53 40.34 -50.17
CA ARG A 1044 5.94 39.00 -50.25
C ARG A 1044 6.34 38.33 -51.57
N PRO A 1045 7.06 37.19 -51.58
CA PRO A 1045 7.24 36.45 -52.82
C PRO A 1045 5.90 35.85 -53.28
N ALA A 1046 5.62 35.92 -54.58
CA ALA A 1046 4.41 35.36 -55.18
C ALA A 1046 4.37 33.82 -55.08
N SER A 1047 5.54 33.18 -54.99
CA SER A 1047 5.74 31.76 -54.71
C SER A 1047 7.16 31.54 -54.19
N GLY A 1048 7.42 30.50 -53.38
CA GLY A 1048 8.76 30.14 -52.91
C GLY A 1048 9.06 30.50 -51.46
N THR A 1049 10.34 30.44 -51.09
CA THR A 1049 10.86 30.77 -49.74
C THR A 1049 11.25 32.25 -49.67
N MET A 1050 11.24 32.84 -48.48
CA MET A 1050 11.74 34.21 -48.32
C MET A 1050 13.26 34.23 -48.46
N GLY A 1051 13.77 35.07 -49.36
CA GLY A 1051 15.20 35.33 -49.54
C GLY A 1051 15.65 36.62 -48.84
N GLU A 1052 16.95 36.92 -48.93
CA GLU A 1052 17.58 38.10 -48.33
C GLU A 1052 16.92 39.42 -48.77
N THR A 1053 16.55 39.50 -50.05
CA THR A 1053 15.88 40.66 -50.68
C THR A 1053 14.40 40.78 -50.37
N ASN A 1054 13.83 39.84 -49.61
CA ASN A 1054 12.42 39.84 -49.21
C ASN A 1054 12.19 40.37 -47.79
N CYS A 1055 13.25 40.66 -47.03
CA CYS A 1055 13.15 41.02 -45.62
C CYS A 1055 13.80 42.37 -45.33
N GLN A 1056 13.30 43.04 -44.30
CA GLN A 1056 13.88 44.21 -43.65
C GLN A 1056 13.87 43.98 -42.13
N THR A 1057 14.97 44.21 -41.45
CA THR A 1057 15.16 43.90 -40.01
C THR A 1057 15.49 45.15 -39.20
N SER A 1058 15.21 45.14 -37.90
CA SER A 1058 15.71 46.12 -36.93
C SER A 1058 16.98 45.59 -36.25
N GLY A 1059 18.08 46.36 -36.28
CA GLY A 1059 19.26 46.15 -35.43
C GLY A 1059 20.05 44.85 -35.68
N GLY A 1060 21.28 45.00 -36.20
CA GLY A 1060 22.29 43.93 -36.25
C GLY A 1060 22.33 43.08 -37.51
N CYS A 1061 21.39 43.24 -38.46
CA CYS A 1061 21.40 42.53 -39.74
C CYS A 1061 21.32 43.52 -40.92
N ASN A 1062 22.42 44.27 -41.16
CA ASN A 1062 22.50 45.41 -42.09
C ASN A 1062 22.34 45.07 -43.59
N ALA A 1063 22.21 43.79 -43.96
CA ALA A 1063 22.11 43.32 -45.34
C ALA A 1063 20.64 43.20 -45.86
N HIS A 1064 19.65 43.28 -44.97
CA HIS A 1064 18.22 43.16 -45.31
C HIS A 1064 17.60 44.54 -45.61
N THR A 1065 17.71 44.98 -46.87
CA THR A 1065 17.34 46.34 -47.31
C THR A 1065 16.01 46.42 -48.08
N ALA A 1066 15.23 45.34 -48.09
CA ALA A 1066 13.99 45.27 -48.86
C ALA A 1066 13.02 46.40 -48.48
N THR A 1067 12.45 47.08 -49.48
CA THR A 1067 11.38 48.07 -49.30
C THR A 1067 10.03 47.41 -49.63
N GLY A 1068 9.07 47.49 -48.72
CA GLY A 1068 7.75 46.89 -48.90
C GLY A 1068 6.84 47.13 -47.69
N THR A 1069 5.52 47.13 -47.90
CA THR A 1069 4.53 47.30 -46.82
C THR A 1069 4.72 46.23 -45.73
N LEU A 1070 4.86 46.71 -44.50
CA LEU A 1070 4.99 45.96 -43.24
C LEU A 1070 4.26 44.61 -43.25
N LEU A 1071 4.91 43.58 -42.69
CA LEU A 1071 4.32 42.29 -42.39
C LEU A 1071 3.27 42.43 -41.28
N GLY A 1072 2.13 43.01 -41.64
CA GLY A 1072 0.80 42.72 -41.11
C GLY A 1072 0.47 43.16 -39.70
N TRP A 1073 1.40 43.37 -38.76
CA TRP A 1073 1.05 43.63 -37.36
C TRP A 1073 0.52 45.04 -37.12
#